data_AF-A0A928JB32-F1
#
_entry.id   AF-A0A928JB32-F1
#
_cell.length_a   1.000
_cell.length_b   1.000
_cell.length_c   1.000
_cell.angle_alpha   90.00
_cell.angle_beta   90.00
_cell.angle_gamma   90.00
#
_symmetry.space_group_name_H-M   'P 1'
#
loop_
_entity.id
_entity.type
_entity.pdbx_description
1 polymer ?
#
loop_
_entity_poly.entity_id
_entity_poly.type
_entity_poly.pdbx_seq_one_letter_code
_entity_poly.pdbx_strand_id
1 'polypeptide(L)'
;MKKIISSIIIAATLFSAITGCSTAPGVKVDTASVTASGNLSVYADWLTKRLTADGRLTEDTEIILGNGDKAAEYGISVDTLSDEGFIIRRTADSATLIFAKTDDGVDRGVRYYANYCADEGDLNVVKGEGPRIGKITIAGADLSEYVIVNTDPDDLPMVHAAEELREHLGSACGIYPEIVTEATGNAYAITLVRDADGSEYGDENFLIKSHDSGITITGGKYRGCMYGVYTFLEEYIGVRFYYKFGATSDRGDYSTTYIYEAEKIVIGASDIDYYGEGSIISRCGYSSSPYFSPALKYNGPMYDKPGNDNMYSHIYGTYGVAGNVTHGLHTIYFPGDDFAEWDPNYTAGKNPCFTNEDLFDELYRRVIADLDHRTNDLGELPMKERNMCCIDIAQLDTSSFCMCDDCMAVYKEEGATSGAVIRHANKMVEALSDTPYSDVYVGCFAYFGTTRPPKMTKPDDKVIVNYCFYITDDGKTMICANHSLGDPECETNKKFTDLYEQWCEISENTYIWYYPSVAYYFANTTQDVFKMYGDIQYLANCGTYGIMALQDDLDTSRIYFMKWYLLQRLMWDADMSYEEYTGHIKEFLFFNYGDGYELVFDYLELMDRVADGDGDCWAGIFSPPMYKLDFSKLKAEKDRILALHEGARRLARNTYEEEMIDALFSFSRYHIAIATHTDMWLNGSEEDRAWYKENLDTFVRENQGAILYLDWGGAWKYTPAPGSFDYDVNPIEWMHCNPAMSWDSDYNY
;
A
#
# COMPACT_ATOMS: atom_id res chain seq x y z
N MET A 1 18.13 16.55 -10.63
CA MET A 1 17.66 16.04 -11.93
C MET A 1 17.82 14.53 -11.90
N LYS A 2 16.83 13.86 -11.30
CA LYS A 2 16.76 12.40 -11.17
C LYS A 2 16.72 11.84 -12.59
N LYS A 3 17.83 11.23 -13.03
CA LYS A 3 17.89 10.53 -14.32
C LYS A 3 17.27 9.17 -14.08
N ILE A 4 15.95 9.12 -14.19
CA ILE A 4 15.27 7.85 -14.44
C ILE A 4 15.83 7.31 -15.74
N ILE A 5 16.65 6.27 -15.63
CA ILE A 5 16.95 5.37 -16.74
C ILE A 5 15.70 4.48 -16.93
N SER A 6 14.56 5.10 -17.21
CA SER A 6 13.47 4.47 -17.95
C SER A 6 13.51 5.09 -19.31
N SER A 7 14.37 4.56 -20.16
CA SER A 7 14.36 4.89 -21.57
C SER A 7 14.73 3.64 -22.36
N ILE A 8 13.67 3.10 -22.98
CA ILE A 8 13.70 2.28 -24.20
C ILE A 8 13.96 0.79 -23.93
N ILE A 9 12.89 0.03 -23.69
CA ILE A 9 12.39 -1.05 -24.55
C ILE A 9 10.90 -1.22 -24.20
N ILE A 10 10.05 -1.01 -25.20
CA ILE A 10 8.59 -1.27 -25.35
C ILE A 10 8.01 -0.03 -26.05
N ALA A 11 8.35 0.09 -27.32
CA ALA A 11 7.72 1.05 -28.22
C ALA A 11 7.77 0.47 -29.64
N ALA A 12 6.84 -0.43 -29.94
CA ALA A 12 6.22 -0.59 -31.26
C ALA A 12 5.27 -1.79 -31.24
N THR A 13 3.99 -1.55 -30.95
CA THR A 13 2.84 -1.86 -31.84
C THR A 13 1.56 -1.81 -31.03
N LEU A 14 0.86 -0.68 -31.05
CA LEU A 14 -0.55 -0.59 -30.70
C LEU A 14 -1.10 0.66 -31.38
N PHE A 15 -1.75 0.48 -32.53
CA PHE A 15 -2.89 1.26 -33.00
C PHE A 15 -3.39 0.70 -34.34
N SER A 16 -4.49 -0.05 -34.30
CA SER A 16 -5.55 0.04 -35.33
C SER A 16 -6.85 -0.59 -34.82
N ALA A 17 -7.73 0.30 -34.34
CA ALA A 17 -9.18 0.32 -34.46
C ALA A 17 -9.98 -1.00 -34.38
N ILE A 18 -10.70 -1.12 -33.26
CA ILE A 18 -11.95 -1.85 -33.09
C ILE A 18 -12.99 -1.27 -34.05
N THR A 19 -13.58 -2.11 -34.90
CA THR A 19 -14.87 -1.81 -35.55
C THR A 19 -15.75 -3.06 -35.58
N GLY A 20 -16.91 -2.95 -34.94
CA GLY A 20 -18.17 -3.56 -35.37
C GLY A 20 -18.42 -5.02 -34.99
N CYS A 21 -19.18 -5.23 -33.91
CA CYS A 21 -19.94 -6.47 -33.71
C CYS A 21 -20.87 -6.72 -34.89
N SER A 22 -20.72 -7.88 -35.54
CA SER A 22 -21.81 -8.52 -36.26
C SER A 22 -21.71 -10.03 -36.06
N THR A 23 -22.78 -10.63 -35.56
CA THR A 23 -22.96 -12.08 -35.40
C THR A 23 -22.79 -12.81 -36.73
N ALA A 24 -21.82 -13.73 -36.80
CA ALA A 24 -21.68 -14.69 -37.90
C ALA A 24 -22.19 -16.09 -37.49
N PRO A 25 -22.81 -16.84 -38.40
CA PRO A 25 -23.49 -18.10 -38.08
C PRO A 25 -22.49 -19.26 -37.89
N GLY A 26 -22.84 -20.17 -36.98
CA GLY A 26 -21.99 -21.29 -36.55
C GLY A 26 -21.43 -22.14 -37.68
N VAL A 27 -20.10 -22.18 -37.75
CA VAL A 27 -19.34 -23.21 -38.47
C VAL A 27 -19.08 -24.33 -37.47
N LYS A 28 -19.48 -25.56 -37.81
CA LYS A 28 -19.08 -26.76 -37.07
C LYS A 28 -17.62 -27.06 -37.41
N VAL A 29 -16.75 -26.94 -36.41
CA VAL A 29 -15.32 -27.25 -36.51
C VAL A 29 -15.11 -28.61 -35.83
N ASP A 30 -15.05 -29.70 -36.60
CA ASP A 30 -14.92 -31.08 -36.07
C ASP A 30 -13.46 -31.58 -36.03
N THR A 31 -12.45 -30.81 -36.48
CA THR A 31 -11.03 -31.24 -36.56
C THR A 31 -10.00 -30.36 -35.86
N ALA A 32 -10.33 -29.11 -35.49
CA ALA A 32 -9.42 -28.27 -34.70
C ALA A 32 -9.29 -28.84 -33.28
N SER A 33 -8.07 -28.95 -32.75
CA SER A 33 -7.87 -29.47 -31.40
C SER A 33 -6.83 -28.68 -30.61
N VAL A 34 -7.25 -28.17 -29.46
CA VAL A 34 -6.35 -27.79 -28.37
C VAL A 34 -6.38 -28.95 -27.39
N THR A 35 -5.28 -29.68 -27.28
CA THR A 35 -5.19 -30.89 -26.48
C THR A 35 -4.28 -30.68 -25.27
N ALA A 36 -4.71 -31.21 -24.13
CA ALA A 36 -3.98 -31.10 -22.87
C ALA A 36 -4.19 -32.36 -22.02
N SER A 37 -3.22 -32.70 -21.18
CA SER A 37 -3.30 -33.83 -20.24
C SER A 37 -3.67 -33.37 -18.83
N GLY A 38 -4.50 -34.14 -18.14
CA GLY A 38 -4.79 -33.94 -16.71
C GLY A 38 -5.41 -32.59 -16.40
N ASN A 39 -4.85 -31.88 -15.42
CA ASN A 39 -5.39 -30.61 -14.91
C ASN A 39 -5.25 -29.44 -15.90
N LEU A 40 -4.45 -29.58 -16.96
CA LEU A 40 -4.24 -28.53 -17.97
C LEU A 40 -5.44 -28.33 -18.91
N SER A 41 -6.50 -29.14 -18.79
CA SER A 41 -7.70 -29.02 -19.62
C SER A 41 -8.40 -27.66 -19.46
N VAL A 42 -8.28 -27.03 -18.29
CA VAL A 42 -8.86 -25.70 -18.05
C VAL A 42 -8.22 -24.63 -18.94
N TYR A 43 -6.91 -24.71 -19.18
CA TYR A 43 -6.18 -23.79 -20.06
C TYR A 43 -6.44 -24.09 -21.54
N ALA A 44 -6.62 -25.36 -21.90
CA ALA A 44 -7.05 -25.74 -23.24
C ALA A 44 -8.46 -25.21 -23.56
N ASP A 45 -9.38 -25.32 -22.62
CA ASP A 45 -10.75 -24.80 -22.75
C ASP A 45 -10.75 -23.26 -22.86
N TRP A 46 -9.95 -22.58 -22.03
CA TRP A 46 -9.77 -21.14 -22.10
C TRP A 46 -9.24 -20.72 -23.47
N LEU A 47 -8.16 -21.34 -23.95
CA LEU A 47 -7.53 -21.01 -25.23
C LEU A 47 -8.47 -21.29 -26.41
N THR A 48 -9.18 -22.41 -26.38
CA THR A 48 -10.17 -22.78 -27.39
C THR A 48 -11.26 -21.70 -27.50
N LYS A 49 -11.84 -21.29 -26.37
CA LYS A 49 -12.85 -20.22 -26.33
C LYS A 49 -12.28 -18.90 -26.85
N ARG A 50 -11.08 -18.51 -26.39
CA ARG A 50 -10.39 -17.28 -26.77
C ARG A 50 -10.13 -17.20 -28.28
N LEU A 51 -9.57 -18.25 -28.88
CA LEU A 51 -9.28 -18.30 -30.32
C LEU A 51 -10.54 -18.40 -31.17
N THR A 52 -11.57 -19.12 -30.70
CA THR A 52 -12.88 -19.18 -31.37
C THR A 52 -13.51 -17.79 -31.44
N ALA A 53 -13.52 -17.06 -30.32
CA ALA A 53 -14.08 -15.71 -30.26
C ALA A 53 -13.35 -14.73 -31.19
N ASP A 54 -12.04 -14.91 -31.39
CA ASP A 54 -11.23 -14.09 -32.31
C ASP A 54 -11.29 -14.56 -33.78
N GLY A 55 -11.98 -15.68 -34.07
CA GLY A 55 -11.99 -16.28 -35.41
C GLY A 55 -10.64 -16.86 -35.84
N ARG A 56 -9.76 -17.19 -34.88
CA ARG A 56 -8.40 -17.72 -35.07
C ARG A 56 -8.31 -19.25 -34.95
N LEU A 57 -9.38 -19.92 -34.54
CA LEU A 57 -9.44 -21.38 -34.48
C LEU A 57 -9.98 -21.93 -35.81
N THR A 58 -9.12 -22.56 -36.61
CA THR A 58 -9.46 -23.16 -37.92
C THR A 58 -9.37 -24.68 -37.86
N GLU A 59 -9.97 -25.39 -38.83
CA GLU A 59 -9.96 -26.86 -38.93
C GLU A 59 -8.54 -27.48 -38.95
N ASP A 60 -7.53 -26.71 -39.36
CA ASP A 60 -6.12 -27.12 -39.42
C ASP A 60 -5.34 -26.75 -38.14
N THR A 61 -5.98 -26.15 -37.14
CA THR A 61 -5.32 -25.73 -35.90
C THR A 61 -5.12 -26.93 -34.97
N GLU A 62 -3.86 -27.29 -34.74
CA GLU A 62 -3.44 -28.26 -33.72
C GLU A 62 -2.54 -27.57 -32.70
N ILE A 63 -2.97 -27.56 -31.44
CA ILE A 63 -2.21 -27.02 -30.31
C ILE A 63 -2.10 -28.08 -29.22
N ILE A 64 -0.89 -28.32 -28.72
CA ILE A 64 -0.61 -29.32 -27.69
C ILE A 64 0.00 -28.60 -26.49
N LEU A 65 -0.69 -28.71 -25.35
CA LEU A 65 -0.27 -28.16 -24.07
C LEU A 65 0.34 -29.26 -23.21
N GLY A 66 1.38 -28.94 -22.44
CA GLY A 66 2.06 -29.96 -21.64
C GLY A 66 3.06 -29.42 -20.62
N ASN A 67 3.28 -30.22 -19.59
CA ASN A 67 4.34 -30.01 -18.59
C ASN A 67 5.59 -30.84 -18.94
N GLY A 68 6.53 -30.99 -18.00
CA GLY A 68 7.81 -31.71 -18.21
C GLY A 68 7.68 -33.12 -18.80
N ASP A 69 6.75 -33.94 -18.30
CA ASP A 69 6.56 -35.31 -18.81
C ASP A 69 6.10 -35.28 -20.27
N LYS A 70 5.14 -34.40 -20.58
CA LYS A 70 4.60 -34.26 -21.93
C LYS A 70 5.65 -33.64 -22.86
N ALA A 71 6.42 -32.66 -22.41
CA ALA A 71 7.48 -32.02 -23.18
C ALA A 71 8.59 -33.02 -23.58
N ALA A 72 8.92 -33.95 -22.69
CA ALA A 72 9.90 -35.01 -22.93
C ALA A 72 9.50 -35.96 -24.08
N GLU A 73 8.20 -36.21 -24.28
CA GLU A 73 7.69 -37.00 -25.43
C GLU A 73 8.05 -36.36 -26.79
N TYR A 74 8.24 -35.04 -26.81
CA TYR A 74 8.61 -34.25 -27.99
C TYR A 74 10.10 -33.87 -27.99
N GLY A 75 10.90 -34.40 -27.06
CA GLY A 75 12.33 -34.12 -26.96
C GLY A 75 12.66 -32.70 -26.50
N ILE A 76 11.74 -32.04 -25.79
CA ILE A 76 11.91 -30.69 -25.24
C ILE A 76 12.15 -30.79 -23.74
N SER A 77 13.26 -30.23 -23.25
CA SER A 77 13.49 -30.04 -21.81
C SER A 77 12.95 -28.68 -21.38
N VAL A 78 12.32 -28.67 -20.21
CA VAL A 78 11.79 -27.47 -19.53
C VAL A 78 12.45 -27.26 -18.17
N ASP A 79 13.48 -28.04 -17.83
CA ASP A 79 14.07 -28.08 -16.47
C ASP A 79 14.83 -26.79 -16.12
N THR A 80 15.28 -26.05 -17.14
CA THR A 80 15.99 -24.77 -17.01
C THR A 80 15.04 -23.58 -16.92
N LEU A 81 13.73 -23.79 -17.06
CA LEU A 81 12.73 -22.74 -16.97
C LEU A 81 12.41 -22.41 -15.50
N SER A 82 12.22 -21.12 -15.23
CA SER A 82 11.53 -20.65 -14.04
C SER A 82 10.12 -21.24 -13.94
N ASP A 83 9.49 -21.18 -12.77
CA ASP A 83 8.16 -21.76 -12.58
C ASP A 83 7.10 -21.12 -13.51
N GLU A 84 7.25 -19.84 -13.84
CA GLU A 84 6.40 -19.13 -14.80
C GLU A 84 6.92 -19.15 -16.26
N GLY A 85 8.04 -19.84 -16.51
CA GLY A 85 8.68 -19.92 -17.82
C GLY A 85 8.00 -20.91 -18.76
N PHE A 86 8.06 -20.65 -20.06
CA PHE A 86 7.40 -21.46 -21.09
C PHE A 86 8.15 -21.45 -22.43
N ILE A 87 7.81 -22.42 -23.26
CA ILE A 87 8.29 -22.62 -24.62
C ILE A 87 7.08 -22.70 -25.55
N ILE A 88 7.09 -21.94 -26.64
CA ILE A 88 6.12 -22.05 -27.74
C ILE A 88 6.91 -22.40 -29.01
N ARG A 89 6.60 -23.55 -29.61
CA ARG A 89 7.28 -24.02 -30.83
C ARG A 89 6.30 -24.55 -31.84
N ARG A 90 6.50 -24.22 -33.12
CA ARG A 90 5.80 -24.91 -34.20
C ARG A 90 6.60 -26.07 -34.73
N THR A 91 5.96 -27.21 -34.89
CA THR A 91 6.55 -28.42 -35.45
C THR A 91 6.55 -28.38 -36.98
N ALA A 92 7.30 -29.29 -37.59
CA ALA A 92 7.35 -29.41 -39.05
C ALA A 92 6.00 -29.84 -39.68
N ASP A 93 5.15 -30.52 -38.91
CA ASP A 93 3.78 -30.89 -39.27
C ASP A 93 2.73 -29.84 -38.87
N SER A 94 3.16 -28.61 -38.55
CA SER A 94 2.32 -27.44 -38.26
C SER A 94 1.57 -27.43 -36.92
N ALA A 95 1.80 -28.43 -36.05
CA ALA A 95 1.29 -28.39 -34.67
C ALA A 95 2.05 -27.34 -33.84
N THR A 96 1.34 -26.62 -32.98
CA THR A 96 1.96 -25.68 -32.03
C THR A 96 2.05 -26.32 -30.65
N LEU A 97 3.27 -26.42 -30.13
CA LEU A 97 3.58 -26.94 -28.80
C LEU A 97 3.70 -25.77 -27.84
N ILE A 98 2.99 -25.82 -26.72
CA ILE A 98 3.11 -24.86 -25.62
C ILE A 98 3.46 -25.66 -24.36
N PHE A 99 4.74 -25.62 -23.97
CA PHE A 99 5.26 -26.43 -22.88
C PHE A 99 5.91 -25.59 -21.79
N ALA A 100 5.76 -26.01 -20.54
CA ALA A 100 6.35 -25.35 -19.39
C ALA A 100 6.72 -26.36 -18.31
N LYS A 101 7.43 -25.90 -17.28
CA LYS A 101 7.77 -26.72 -16.11
C LYS A 101 6.57 -26.95 -15.19
N THR A 102 5.72 -25.93 -15.03
CA THR A 102 4.57 -25.92 -14.11
C THR A 102 3.27 -25.55 -14.84
N ASP A 103 2.14 -25.75 -14.17
CA ASP A 103 0.81 -25.36 -14.67
C ASP A 103 0.71 -23.82 -14.86
N ASP A 104 1.30 -23.03 -13.96
CA ASP A 104 1.38 -21.56 -14.07
C ASP A 104 2.15 -21.13 -15.32
N GLY A 105 3.25 -21.81 -15.63
CA GLY A 105 3.99 -21.57 -16.87
C GLY A 105 3.18 -21.92 -18.13
N VAL A 106 2.36 -22.98 -18.09
CA VAL A 106 1.46 -23.33 -19.20
C VAL A 106 0.38 -22.26 -19.37
N ASP A 107 -0.24 -21.79 -18.28
CA ASP A 107 -1.22 -20.69 -18.29
C ASP A 107 -0.63 -19.42 -18.96
N ARG A 108 0.59 -19.03 -18.55
CA ARG A 108 1.30 -17.92 -19.18
C ARG A 108 1.58 -18.16 -20.66
N GLY A 109 2.01 -19.36 -21.02
CA GLY A 109 2.27 -19.74 -22.40
C GLY A 109 1.04 -19.67 -23.30
N VAL A 110 -0.13 -20.15 -22.85
CA VAL A 110 -1.36 -20.11 -23.65
C VAL A 110 -1.87 -18.69 -23.86
N ARG A 111 -1.79 -17.83 -22.84
CA ARG A 111 -2.19 -16.42 -22.93
C ARG A 111 -1.23 -15.64 -23.82
N TYR A 112 0.07 -15.85 -23.67
CA TYR A 112 1.08 -15.27 -24.55
C TYR A 112 0.84 -15.69 -26.01
N TYR A 113 0.55 -16.97 -26.25
CA TYR A 113 0.24 -17.44 -27.59
C TYR A 113 -0.98 -16.72 -28.19
N ALA A 114 -2.09 -16.65 -27.45
CA ALA A 114 -3.31 -16.01 -27.91
C ALA A 114 -3.13 -14.51 -28.21
N ASN A 115 -2.30 -13.83 -27.42
CA ASN A 115 -2.11 -12.38 -27.52
C ASN A 115 -1.09 -11.99 -28.59
N TYR A 116 -0.04 -12.80 -28.78
CA TYR A 116 1.12 -12.39 -29.57
C TYR A 116 1.51 -13.34 -30.71
N CYS A 117 1.16 -14.62 -30.63
CA CYS A 117 1.71 -15.64 -31.55
C CYS A 117 0.69 -16.28 -32.50
N ALA A 118 -0.62 -16.16 -32.22
CA ALA A 118 -1.65 -16.91 -32.94
C ALA A 118 -1.65 -16.67 -34.47
N ASP A 119 -1.23 -15.49 -34.90
CA ASP A 119 -1.17 -15.11 -36.32
C ASP A 119 0.26 -15.26 -36.93
N GLU A 120 1.25 -15.68 -36.14
CA GLU A 120 2.65 -15.79 -36.59
C GLU A 120 2.89 -17.10 -37.35
N GLY A 121 3.70 -17.06 -38.42
CA GLY A 121 3.96 -18.20 -39.32
C GLY A 121 5.12 -19.13 -38.88
N ASP A 122 6.11 -18.61 -38.17
CA ASP A 122 7.25 -19.35 -37.61
C ASP A 122 7.31 -19.07 -36.11
N LEU A 123 7.27 -20.11 -35.28
CA LEU A 123 7.24 -19.96 -33.81
C LEU A 123 8.38 -20.75 -33.16
N ASN A 124 9.24 -20.01 -32.47
CA ASN A 124 10.21 -20.54 -31.53
C ASN A 124 10.47 -19.50 -30.42
N VAL A 125 9.58 -19.49 -29.44
CA VAL A 125 9.64 -18.58 -28.27
C VAL A 125 10.08 -19.39 -27.05
N VAL A 126 11.02 -18.84 -26.29
CA VAL A 126 11.44 -19.35 -24.98
C VAL A 126 11.43 -18.18 -24.01
N LYS A 127 10.76 -18.33 -22.87
CA LYS A 127 10.64 -17.31 -21.81
C LYS A 127 10.97 -17.91 -20.45
N GLY A 128 11.69 -17.15 -19.62
CA GLY A 128 12.06 -17.56 -18.27
C GLY A 128 13.16 -18.63 -18.20
N GLU A 129 14.03 -18.73 -19.20
CA GLU A 129 15.22 -19.59 -19.17
C GLU A 129 16.43 -18.82 -18.63
N GLY A 130 17.11 -19.36 -17.62
CA GLY A 130 18.30 -18.75 -17.02
C GLY A 130 18.00 -17.56 -16.09
N PRO A 131 19.03 -16.82 -15.63
CA PRO A 131 18.85 -15.65 -14.79
C PRO A 131 18.17 -14.51 -15.55
N ARG A 132 17.39 -13.68 -14.84
CA ARG A 132 16.72 -12.49 -15.42
C ARG A 132 17.74 -11.47 -15.95
N ILE A 133 18.91 -11.39 -15.32
CA ILE A 133 20.01 -10.51 -15.72
C ILE A 133 21.19 -11.35 -16.16
N GLY A 134 21.56 -11.27 -17.44
CA GLY A 134 22.61 -12.10 -18.01
C GLY A 134 24.01 -11.80 -17.46
N LYS A 135 24.31 -10.53 -17.17
CA LYS A 135 25.61 -10.10 -16.63
C LYS A 135 25.53 -8.75 -15.90
N ILE A 136 26.21 -8.62 -14.77
CA ILE A 136 26.38 -7.34 -14.06
C ILE A 136 27.86 -6.97 -14.03
N THR A 137 28.21 -5.77 -14.51
CA THR A 137 29.58 -5.23 -14.42
C THR A 137 29.60 -3.90 -13.70
N ILE A 138 30.44 -3.76 -12.70
CA ILE A 138 30.61 -2.55 -11.89
C ILE A 138 32.08 -2.12 -12.02
N ALA A 139 32.34 -0.83 -12.23
CA ALA A 139 33.69 -0.27 -12.37
C ALA A 139 34.61 -1.03 -13.36
N GLY A 140 34.02 -1.64 -14.40
CA GLY A 140 34.72 -2.42 -15.42
C GLY A 140 34.99 -3.90 -15.07
N ALA A 141 34.72 -4.34 -13.84
CA ALA A 141 34.86 -5.73 -13.41
C ALA A 141 33.52 -6.47 -13.39
N ASP A 142 33.56 -7.80 -13.51
CA ASP A 142 32.38 -8.66 -13.39
C ASP A 142 31.97 -8.83 -11.93
N LEU A 143 30.68 -8.96 -11.64
CA LEU A 143 30.19 -9.15 -10.27
C LEU A 143 30.79 -10.40 -9.59
N SER A 144 31.21 -11.43 -10.34
CA SER A 144 31.89 -12.60 -9.77
C SER A 144 33.26 -12.29 -9.14
N GLU A 145 33.82 -11.10 -9.40
CA GLU A 145 35.07 -10.61 -8.80
C GLU A 145 34.83 -9.77 -7.53
N TYR A 146 33.56 -9.54 -7.16
CA TYR A 146 33.19 -8.68 -6.03
C TYR A 146 32.98 -9.46 -4.73
N VAL A 147 33.28 -8.78 -3.62
CA VAL A 147 32.80 -9.11 -2.27
C VAL A 147 31.88 -8.00 -1.76
N ILE A 148 31.04 -8.33 -0.78
CA ILE A 148 30.26 -7.35 0.00
C ILE A 148 31.00 -7.14 1.32
N VAL A 149 31.38 -5.90 1.63
CA VAL A 149 32.07 -5.55 2.87
C VAL A 149 31.05 -4.94 3.83
N ASN A 150 30.76 -5.60 4.95
CA ASN A 150 30.00 -5.04 6.05
C ASN A 150 30.96 -4.52 7.14
N THR A 151 31.06 -3.20 7.30
CA THR A 151 32.00 -2.61 8.27
C THR A 151 31.52 -2.65 9.72
N ASP A 152 30.26 -3.01 9.97
CA ASP A 152 29.66 -3.08 11.30
C ASP A 152 28.83 -4.38 11.46
N PRO A 153 29.50 -5.54 11.62
CA PRO A 153 28.84 -6.84 11.69
C PRO A 153 28.09 -7.10 13.00
N ASP A 154 28.25 -6.24 14.01
CA ASP A 154 27.54 -6.32 15.29
C ASP A 154 26.18 -5.60 15.22
N ASP A 155 25.96 -4.76 14.20
CA ASP A 155 24.70 -4.06 13.97
C ASP A 155 23.73 -4.87 13.11
N LEU A 156 22.52 -5.09 13.64
CA LEU A 156 21.50 -5.93 13.01
C LEU A 156 21.01 -5.36 11.65
N PRO A 157 20.63 -4.08 11.52
CA PRO A 157 20.34 -3.47 10.22
C PRO A 157 21.47 -3.63 9.18
N MET A 158 22.74 -3.51 9.59
CA MET A 158 23.88 -3.69 8.69
C MET A 158 24.06 -5.13 8.21
N VAL A 159 23.90 -6.11 9.10
CA VAL A 159 23.90 -7.55 8.73
C VAL A 159 22.78 -7.84 7.74
N HIS A 160 21.56 -7.39 8.04
CA HIS A 160 20.40 -7.57 7.15
C HIS A 160 20.60 -6.91 5.79
N ALA A 161 21.16 -5.70 5.73
CA ALA A 161 21.47 -5.01 4.49
C ALA A 161 22.45 -5.81 3.60
N ALA A 162 23.49 -6.41 4.19
CA ALA A 162 24.46 -7.22 3.46
C ALA A 162 23.82 -8.51 2.91
N GLU A 163 22.97 -9.17 3.70
CA GLU A 163 22.27 -10.40 3.31
C GLU A 163 21.26 -10.15 2.18
N GLU A 164 20.46 -9.08 2.26
CA GLU A 164 19.50 -8.71 1.22
C GLU A 164 20.23 -8.34 -0.08
N LEU A 165 21.33 -7.57 -0.01
CA LEU A 165 22.13 -7.26 -1.19
C LEU A 165 22.63 -8.53 -1.89
N ARG A 166 23.19 -9.47 -1.12
CA ARG A 166 23.71 -10.74 -1.66
C ARG A 166 22.60 -11.58 -2.30
N GLU A 167 21.47 -11.71 -1.62
CA GLU A 167 20.36 -12.55 -2.05
C GLU A 167 19.72 -12.04 -3.35
N HIS A 168 19.47 -10.73 -3.44
CA HIS A 168 18.82 -10.14 -4.61
C HIS A 168 19.76 -10.06 -5.81
N LEU A 169 21.07 -9.84 -5.62
CA LEU A 169 22.06 -9.96 -6.70
C LEU A 169 22.14 -11.40 -7.23
N GLY A 170 22.14 -12.38 -6.32
CA GLY A 170 22.15 -13.80 -6.68
C GLY A 170 20.89 -14.24 -7.42
N SER A 171 19.72 -13.80 -6.96
CA SER A 171 18.45 -14.07 -7.64
C SER A 171 18.37 -13.40 -9.02
N ALA A 172 18.97 -12.22 -9.17
CA ALA A 172 18.94 -11.49 -10.43
C ALA A 172 19.87 -12.07 -11.49
N CYS A 173 21.11 -12.43 -11.14
CA CYS A 173 22.15 -12.82 -12.11
C CYS A 173 22.86 -14.15 -11.84
N GLY A 174 22.50 -14.88 -10.78
CA GLY A 174 23.09 -16.16 -10.40
C GLY A 174 24.44 -16.06 -9.67
N ILE A 175 24.90 -14.86 -9.31
CA ILE A 175 26.17 -14.63 -8.61
C ILE A 175 25.90 -14.13 -7.19
N TYR A 176 26.46 -14.82 -6.19
CA TYR A 176 26.30 -14.50 -4.77
C TYR A 176 27.66 -14.08 -4.17
N PRO A 177 28.01 -12.78 -4.20
CA PRO A 177 29.25 -12.28 -3.58
C PRO A 177 29.40 -12.72 -2.12
N GLU A 178 30.62 -12.98 -1.68
CA GLU A 178 30.91 -13.30 -0.27
C GLU A 178 30.74 -12.05 0.60
N ILE A 179 30.11 -12.21 1.78
CA ILE A 179 30.02 -11.15 2.78
C ILE A 179 31.22 -11.26 3.73
N VAL A 180 32.00 -10.18 3.83
CA VAL A 180 33.21 -10.10 4.65
C VAL A 180 33.20 -8.82 5.49
N THR A 181 34.05 -8.74 6.52
CA THR A 181 34.21 -7.53 7.34
C THR A 181 35.29 -6.58 6.82
N GLU A 182 36.21 -7.10 6.01
CA GLU A 182 37.27 -6.32 5.35
C GLU A 182 37.60 -6.94 3.98
N ALA A 183 37.89 -6.09 3.00
CA ALA A 183 38.38 -6.54 1.70
C ALA A 183 39.87 -6.94 1.81
N THR A 184 40.23 -8.07 1.21
CA THR A 184 41.65 -8.50 1.14
C THR A 184 42.26 -8.17 -0.22
N GLY A 185 43.46 -7.58 -0.23
CA GLY A 185 44.19 -7.27 -1.46
C GLY A 185 43.53 -6.18 -2.31
N ASN A 186 43.44 -6.40 -3.63
CA ASN A 186 42.82 -5.50 -4.61
C ASN A 186 41.39 -5.94 -4.99
N ALA A 187 40.66 -6.58 -4.07
CA ALA A 187 39.30 -7.05 -4.37
C ALA A 187 38.39 -5.87 -4.72
N TYR A 188 37.58 -6.05 -5.77
CA TYR A 188 36.46 -5.15 -6.03
C TYR A 188 35.41 -5.35 -4.93
N ALA A 189 34.80 -4.27 -4.45
CA ALA A 189 33.91 -4.34 -3.30
C ALA A 189 32.64 -3.50 -3.46
N ILE A 190 31.54 -4.01 -2.93
CA ILE A 190 30.40 -3.18 -2.51
C ILE A 190 30.53 -3.01 -1.01
N THR A 191 30.90 -1.82 -0.56
CA THR A 191 31.21 -1.52 0.84
C THR A 191 30.02 -0.85 1.50
N LEU A 192 29.53 -1.44 2.58
CA LEU A 192 28.46 -0.91 3.42
C LEU A 192 29.09 -0.23 4.64
N VAL A 193 28.80 1.05 4.84
CA VAL A 193 29.37 1.89 5.90
C VAL A 193 28.25 2.52 6.73
N ARG A 194 28.40 2.48 8.05
CA ARG A 194 27.48 3.12 8.99
C ARG A 194 28.12 4.36 9.60
N ASP A 195 27.43 5.49 9.51
CA ASP A 195 27.68 6.70 10.27
C ASP A 195 27.04 6.57 11.66
N ALA A 196 27.76 5.90 12.56
CA ALA A 196 27.19 5.44 13.84
C ALA A 196 26.77 6.58 14.80
N ASP A 197 27.28 7.80 14.62
CA ASP A 197 26.85 8.97 15.39
C ASP A 197 25.88 9.88 14.64
N GLY A 198 25.61 9.59 13.35
CA GLY A 198 24.70 10.34 12.50
C GLY A 198 25.19 11.76 12.16
N SER A 199 26.48 12.05 12.34
CA SER A 199 27.02 13.41 12.18
C SER A 199 27.03 13.91 10.74
N GLU A 200 27.05 13.03 9.74
CA GLU A 200 27.07 13.38 8.33
C GLU A 200 25.74 13.03 7.63
N TYR A 201 25.12 11.91 8.02
CA TYR A 201 23.91 11.37 7.36
C TYR A 201 22.68 11.27 8.27
N GLY A 202 22.73 11.83 9.49
CA GLY A 202 21.61 11.81 10.43
C GLY A 202 21.17 10.38 10.79
N ASP A 203 19.87 10.21 11.01
CA ASP A 203 19.32 8.94 11.48
C ASP A 203 19.14 7.91 10.36
N GLU A 204 18.68 8.33 9.18
CA GLU A 204 18.25 7.43 8.10
C GLU A 204 18.70 7.82 6.70
N ASN A 205 19.38 8.96 6.52
CA ASN A 205 19.81 9.35 5.18
C ASN A 205 20.98 8.46 4.73
N PHE A 206 21.25 8.46 3.44
CA PHE A 206 22.33 7.65 2.89
C PHE A 206 22.92 8.23 1.62
N LEU A 207 24.08 7.69 1.25
CA LEU A 207 24.82 8.03 0.05
C LEU A 207 25.30 6.76 -0.64
N ILE A 208 25.01 6.65 -1.93
CA ILE A 208 25.56 5.62 -2.81
C ILE A 208 26.56 6.31 -3.72
N LYS A 209 27.79 5.80 -3.77
CA LYS A 209 28.86 6.30 -4.65
C LYS A 209 29.57 5.17 -5.35
N SER A 210 29.71 5.26 -6.67
CA SER A 210 30.61 4.38 -7.42
C SER A 210 32.00 5.00 -7.57
N HIS A 211 33.02 4.15 -7.67
CA HIS A 211 34.43 4.51 -7.81
C HIS A 211 35.21 3.39 -8.54
N ASP A 212 36.49 3.60 -8.83
CA ASP A 212 37.31 2.68 -9.65
C ASP A 212 37.42 1.25 -9.10
N SER A 213 37.17 1.07 -7.80
CA SER A 213 37.24 -0.22 -7.10
C SER A 213 35.88 -0.75 -6.63
N GLY A 214 34.77 -0.14 -7.06
CA GLY A 214 33.42 -0.63 -6.76
C GLY A 214 32.45 0.45 -6.31
N ILE A 215 31.70 0.15 -5.25
CA ILE A 215 30.63 1.01 -4.72
C ILE A 215 30.79 1.13 -3.22
N THR A 216 30.51 2.31 -2.69
CA THR A 216 30.30 2.55 -1.25
C THR A 216 28.87 3.01 -1.02
N ILE A 217 28.17 2.34 -0.11
CA ILE A 217 26.85 2.71 0.41
C ILE A 217 27.07 3.12 1.87
N THR A 218 26.99 4.42 2.14
CA THR A 218 27.12 4.96 3.51
C THR A 218 25.74 5.37 4.00
N GLY A 219 25.33 4.93 5.17
CA GLY A 219 24.06 5.32 5.77
C GLY A 219 24.20 5.88 7.17
N GLY A 220 23.19 6.64 7.58
CA GLY A 220 23.08 7.22 8.91
C GLY A 220 23.00 6.20 10.05
N LYS A 221 22.74 6.72 11.25
CA LYS A 221 22.85 6.00 12.52
C LYS A 221 22.05 4.71 12.60
N TYR A 222 20.85 4.69 12.02
CA TYR A 222 19.93 3.55 12.15
C TYR A 222 19.83 2.77 10.83
N ARG A 223 18.83 3.08 10.00
CA ARG A 223 18.42 2.25 8.85
C ARG A 223 18.99 2.73 7.52
N GLY A 224 19.74 3.84 7.51
CA GLY A 224 20.15 4.49 6.27
C GLY A 224 20.89 3.57 5.31
N CYS A 225 21.80 2.72 5.81
CA CYS A 225 22.58 1.85 4.93
C CYS A 225 21.71 0.77 4.28
N MET A 226 20.73 0.23 5.02
CA MET A 226 19.72 -0.70 4.51
C MET A 226 18.86 -0.04 3.43
N TYR A 227 18.42 1.21 3.64
CA TYR A 227 17.67 1.96 2.62
C TYR A 227 18.52 2.27 1.38
N GLY A 228 19.83 2.50 1.56
CA GLY A 228 20.78 2.64 0.46
C GLY A 228 20.94 1.35 -0.34
N VAL A 229 21.01 0.19 0.31
CA VAL A 229 21.02 -1.12 -0.38
C VAL A 229 19.75 -1.34 -1.19
N TYR A 230 18.57 -1.11 -0.61
CA TYR A 230 17.32 -1.28 -1.34
C TYR A 230 17.22 -0.30 -2.52
N THR A 231 17.64 0.94 -2.33
CA THR A 231 17.69 1.94 -3.42
C THR A 231 18.70 1.53 -4.50
N PHE A 232 19.84 0.94 -4.13
CA PHE A 232 20.81 0.43 -5.11
C PHE A 232 20.20 -0.69 -5.97
N LEU A 233 19.54 -1.66 -5.32
CA LEU A 233 18.87 -2.77 -5.97
C LEU A 233 17.74 -2.29 -6.90
N GLU A 234 16.96 -1.30 -6.48
CA GLU A 234 15.89 -0.70 -7.27
C GLU A 234 16.45 0.09 -8.47
N GLU A 235 17.23 1.13 -8.21
CA GLU A 235 17.58 2.11 -9.24
C GLU A 235 18.65 1.63 -10.23
N TYR A 236 19.51 0.70 -9.82
CA TYR A 236 20.68 0.31 -10.63
C TYR A 236 20.72 -1.16 -11.04
N ILE A 237 20.01 -2.04 -10.33
CA ILE A 237 19.93 -3.47 -10.66
C ILE A 237 18.58 -3.82 -11.30
N GLY A 238 17.50 -3.08 -10.99
CA GLY A 238 16.16 -3.37 -11.51
C GLY A 238 15.40 -4.43 -10.71
N VAL A 239 15.71 -4.57 -9.42
CA VAL A 239 14.93 -5.37 -8.46
C VAL A 239 13.90 -4.46 -7.81
N ARG A 240 12.61 -4.75 -7.95
CA ARG A 240 11.51 -3.97 -7.35
C ARG A 240 10.90 -4.72 -6.19
N PHE A 241 10.65 -4.00 -5.10
CA PHE A 241 9.97 -4.52 -3.92
C PHE A 241 8.53 -4.02 -3.93
N TYR A 242 7.57 -4.94 -3.93
CA TYR A 242 6.16 -4.60 -3.96
C TYR A 242 5.32 -5.66 -3.25
N TYR A 243 4.02 -5.40 -3.12
CA TYR A 243 3.07 -6.32 -2.50
C TYR A 243 2.22 -6.98 -3.57
N LYS A 244 1.99 -8.29 -3.42
CA LYS A 244 1.14 -9.09 -4.33
C LYS A 244 0.14 -9.89 -3.51
N PHE A 245 -1.10 -9.94 -3.97
CA PHE A 245 -2.14 -10.73 -3.29
C PHE A 245 -1.82 -12.22 -3.30
N GLY A 246 -2.00 -12.87 -2.15
CA GLY A 246 -1.70 -14.29 -1.97
C GLY A 246 -0.21 -14.65 -1.93
N ALA A 247 0.70 -13.68 -2.12
CA ALA A 247 2.11 -13.89 -1.85
C ALA A 247 2.31 -13.99 -0.34
N THR A 248 3.09 -14.98 0.09
CA THR A 248 3.60 -15.05 1.46
C THR A 248 5.09 -15.32 1.37
N SER A 249 5.91 -14.46 1.95
CA SER A 249 7.31 -14.78 2.17
C SER A 249 7.45 -15.85 3.26
N ASP A 250 8.59 -16.53 3.33
CA ASP A 250 8.95 -17.44 4.44
C ASP A 250 8.93 -16.74 5.81
N ARG A 251 8.81 -15.40 5.81
CA ARG A 251 8.77 -14.50 6.97
C ARG A 251 7.35 -14.04 7.31
N GLY A 252 6.33 -14.50 6.58
CA GLY A 252 4.91 -14.24 6.88
C GLY A 252 4.36 -12.89 6.40
N ASP A 253 5.09 -12.16 5.54
CA ASP A 253 4.61 -10.94 4.88
C ASP A 253 4.15 -11.19 3.43
N TYR A 254 3.41 -10.24 2.86
CA TYR A 254 2.92 -10.31 1.47
C TYR A 254 3.84 -9.57 0.49
N SER A 255 5.08 -9.34 0.92
CA SER A 255 6.08 -8.72 0.06
C SER A 255 6.59 -9.72 -0.95
N THR A 256 6.89 -9.22 -2.15
CA THR A 256 7.49 -10.00 -3.22
C THR A 256 8.40 -9.10 -4.04
N THR A 257 9.13 -9.71 -4.96
CA THR A 257 10.09 -9.01 -5.82
C THR A 257 9.77 -9.22 -7.29
N TYR A 258 10.01 -8.17 -8.07
CA TYR A 258 10.04 -8.24 -9.53
C TYR A 258 11.45 -7.89 -10.01
N ILE A 259 12.04 -8.72 -10.86
CA ILE A 259 13.37 -8.46 -11.43
C ILE A 259 13.20 -8.21 -12.92
N TYR A 260 13.55 -7.00 -13.36
CA TYR A 260 13.56 -6.66 -14.78
C TYR A 260 14.56 -7.51 -15.55
N GLU A 261 14.16 -7.93 -16.75
CA GLU A 261 15.05 -8.69 -17.65
C GLU A 261 16.05 -7.76 -18.33
N ALA A 262 17.33 -8.15 -18.34
CA ALA A 262 18.37 -7.43 -19.06
C ALA A 262 19.48 -8.39 -19.52
N GLU A 263 19.98 -8.22 -20.75
CA GLU A 263 21.16 -8.99 -21.20
C GLU A 263 22.40 -8.65 -20.36
N LYS A 264 22.56 -7.37 -20.02
CA LYS A 264 23.67 -6.86 -19.22
C LYS A 264 23.32 -5.54 -18.52
N ILE A 265 23.79 -5.39 -17.29
CA ILE A 265 23.87 -4.12 -16.57
C ILE A 265 25.33 -3.65 -16.48
N VAL A 266 25.57 -2.36 -16.72
CA VAL A 266 26.89 -1.73 -16.67
C VAL A 266 26.82 -0.50 -15.78
N ILE A 267 27.60 -0.51 -14.69
CA ILE A 267 27.75 0.61 -13.77
C ILE A 267 29.21 1.07 -13.81
N GLY A 268 29.45 2.26 -14.33
CA GLY A 268 30.76 2.89 -14.36
C GLY A 268 31.23 3.41 -13.00
N ALA A 269 32.53 3.63 -12.88
CA ALA A 269 33.21 4.12 -11.68
C ALA A 269 32.83 5.56 -11.27
N SER A 270 31.99 6.25 -12.04
CA SER A 270 31.49 7.59 -11.67
C SER A 270 30.02 7.77 -12.05
N ASP A 271 29.31 6.67 -12.28
CA ASP A 271 27.92 6.68 -12.70
C ASP A 271 26.97 6.96 -11.53
N ILE A 272 27.41 6.73 -10.28
CA ILE A 272 26.59 6.87 -9.09
C ILE A 272 27.20 7.89 -8.12
N ASP A 273 26.42 8.93 -7.84
CA ASP A 273 26.59 9.87 -6.73
C ASP A 273 25.17 10.27 -6.29
N TYR A 274 24.54 9.40 -5.50
CA TYR A 274 23.13 9.50 -5.12
C TYR A 274 23.00 9.65 -3.62
N TYR A 275 22.43 10.78 -3.19
CA TYR A 275 22.08 11.04 -1.80
C TYR A 275 20.57 10.84 -1.61
N GLY A 276 20.19 9.97 -0.67
CA GLY A 276 18.81 9.69 -0.30
C GLY A 276 18.48 10.31 1.05
N GLU A 277 17.40 11.09 1.09
CA GLU A 277 16.88 11.76 2.27
C GLU A 277 15.35 11.63 2.29
N GLY A 278 14.79 11.31 3.45
CA GLY A 278 13.35 11.11 3.61
C GLY A 278 12.62 12.43 3.86
N SER A 279 11.53 12.69 3.12
CA SER A 279 10.72 13.91 3.29
C SER A 279 9.91 13.91 4.59
N ILE A 280 9.39 12.77 5.02
CA ILE A 280 8.69 12.57 6.30
C ILE A 280 9.53 11.62 7.14
N ILE A 281 9.94 12.03 8.34
CA ILE A 281 10.88 11.27 9.18
C ILE A 281 10.22 10.01 9.76
N SER A 282 9.04 10.13 10.35
CA SER A 282 8.30 8.98 10.91
C SER A 282 7.20 8.52 9.97
N ARG A 283 7.30 7.28 9.47
CA ARG A 283 6.48 6.70 8.41
C ARG A 283 5.82 5.43 8.91
N CYS A 284 4.58 5.56 9.38
CA CYS A 284 3.87 4.52 10.11
C CYS A 284 2.47 4.20 9.56
N GLY A 285 1.98 3.00 9.84
CA GLY A 285 0.60 2.57 9.64
C GLY A 285 -0.05 2.20 10.96
N TYR A 286 -1.32 2.60 11.13
CA TYR A 286 -2.11 2.30 12.33
C TYR A 286 -2.47 0.82 12.43
N SER A 287 -2.79 0.16 11.32
CA SER A 287 -3.30 -1.22 11.36
C SER A 287 -2.20 -2.27 11.48
N SER A 288 -2.53 -3.35 12.18
CA SER A 288 -1.62 -4.42 12.65
C SER A 288 -1.12 -5.36 11.54
N SER A 289 -0.97 -4.85 10.33
CA SER A 289 -0.87 -5.68 9.15
C SER A 289 0.57 -6.08 8.81
N PRO A 290 0.83 -7.34 8.41
CA PRO A 290 2.18 -7.87 8.13
C PRO A 290 2.86 -7.22 6.91
N TYR A 291 2.32 -6.14 6.35
CA TYR A 291 2.64 -5.62 5.03
C TYR A 291 3.67 -4.48 5.07
N PHE A 292 4.58 -4.45 6.04
CA PHE A 292 5.47 -3.31 6.25
C PHE A 292 6.93 -3.73 6.10
N SER A 293 7.44 -3.58 4.87
CA SER A 293 8.82 -3.93 4.52
C SER A 293 9.77 -2.74 4.69
N PRO A 294 10.95 -2.92 5.32
CA PRO A 294 12.04 -1.96 5.28
C PRO A 294 12.48 -1.57 3.86
N ALA A 295 12.20 -2.41 2.85
CA ALA A 295 12.45 -2.09 1.44
C ALA A 295 11.65 -0.89 0.94
N LEU A 296 10.44 -0.68 1.49
CA LEU A 296 9.63 0.51 1.24
C LEU A 296 9.88 1.62 2.27
N LYS A 297 10.99 1.53 3.00
CA LYS A 297 11.47 2.55 3.93
C LYS A 297 10.47 2.86 5.06
N TYR A 298 9.66 1.88 5.41
CA TYR A 298 8.82 1.92 6.60
C TYR A 298 9.69 1.91 7.86
N ASN A 299 9.34 2.71 8.86
CA ASN A 299 10.09 2.81 10.12
C ASN A 299 9.22 3.03 11.38
N GLY A 300 7.89 3.15 11.23
CA GLY A 300 7.01 3.28 12.39
C GLY A 300 6.86 1.98 13.19
N PRO A 301 6.52 2.05 14.48
CA PRO A 301 6.08 0.86 15.22
C PRO A 301 4.68 0.44 14.79
N MET A 302 4.46 -0.87 14.69
CA MET A 302 3.10 -1.38 14.52
C MET A 302 2.30 -1.14 15.80
N TYR A 303 1.01 -0.82 15.69
CA TYR A 303 0.11 -0.84 16.84
C TYR A 303 0.02 -2.29 17.35
N ASP A 304 0.66 -2.56 18.48
CA ASP A 304 0.73 -3.87 19.08
C ASP A 304 -0.60 -4.19 19.76
N LYS A 305 -1.46 -4.98 19.10
CA LYS A 305 -2.54 -5.67 19.81
C LYS A 305 -1.87 -6.80 20.60
N PRO A 306 -2.04 -6.88 21.93
CA PRO A 306 -1.41 -7.91 22.75
C PRO A 306 -1.56 -9.30 22.11
N GLY A 307 -0.43 -9.91 21.71
CA GLY A 307 -0.37 -11.25 21.11
C GLY A 307 -0.13 -11.32 19.60
N ASN A 308 0.28 -10.24 18.92
CA ASN A 308 0.66 -10.27 17.52
C ASN A 308 2.20 -10.35 17.37
N ASP A 309 2.73 -11.58 17.34
CA ASP A 309 4.18 -11.89 17.35
C ASP A 309 4.94 -11.55 16.04
N ASN A 310 4.54 -10.53 15.27
CA ASN A 310 5.23 -10.16 14.03
C ASN A 310 6.53 -9.38 14.32
N MET A 311 7.53 -10.11 14.78
CA MET A 311 8.84 -9.59 15.22
C MET A 311 9.64 -8.85 14.11
N TYR A 312 9.29 -9.00 12.83
CA TYR A 312 10.14 -8.57 11.71
C TYR A 312 10.29 -7.04 11.60
N SER A 313 9.19 -6.28 11.71
CA SER A 313 9.22 -4.81 11.70
C SER A 313 9.86 -4.23 12.97
N HIS A 314 9.72 -4.93 14.10
CA HIS A 314 10.32 -4.52 15.37
C HIS A 314 11.85 -4.68 15.40
N ILE A 315 12.43 -5.62 14.65
CA ILE A 315 13.87 -5.87 14.70
C ILE A 315 14.66 -4.84 13.88
N TYR A 316 14.10 -4.32 12.78
CA TYR A 316 14.83 -3.42 11.89
C TYR A 316 14.16 -2.05 11.69
N GLY A 317 12.91 -1.87 12.12
CA GLY A 317 12.07 -0.73 11.73
C GLY A 317 11.95 0.39 12.76
N THR A 318 11.87 0.13 14.07
CA THR A 318 11.25 1.08 15.04
C THR A 318 12.19 2.05 15.78
N TYR A 319 13.48 2.03 15.50
CA TYR A 319 14.47 2.87 16.21
C TYR A 319 14.33 4.37 15.90
N GLY A 320 14.61 5.23 16.89
CA GLY A 320 14.84 6.66 16.67
C GLY A 320 13.62 7.47 16.20
N VAL A 321 12.47 6.83 16.02
CA VAL A 321 11.21 7.51 15.71
C VAL A 321 10.21 7.27 16.83
N ALA A 322 9.45 8.30 17.17
CA ALA A 322 8.39 8.17 18.14
C ALA A 322 7.28 7.26 17.62
N GLY A 323 6.68 6.50 18.54
CA GLY A 323 5.65 5.52 18.21
C GLY A 323 4.24 6.07 18.07
N ASN A 324 3.29 5.14 17.94
CA ASN A 324 1.89 5.46 17.64
C ASN A 324 1.19 6.13 18.83
N VAL A 325 0.36 7.12 18.52
CA VAL A 325 -0.49 7.84 19.46
C VAL A 325 -1.94 7.57 19.07
N THR A 326 -2.66 6.81 19.90
CA THR A 326 -3.92 6.11 19.58
C THR A 326 -4.79 5.96 20.84
N HIS A 327 -5.19 7.09 21.42
CA HIS A 327 -6.05 7.15 22.62
C HIS A 327 -5.47 6.44 23.87
N GLY A 328 -4.16 6.53 24.12
CA GLY A 328 -3.47 5.81 25.21
C GLY A 328 -4.06 6.01 26.61
N LEU A 329 -4.81 7.08 26.87
CA LEU A 329 -5.53 7.21 28.14
C LEU A 329 -6.59 6.13 28.37
N HIS A 330 -7.14 5.51 27.32
CA HIS A 330 -8.02 4.33 27.45
C HIS A 330 -7.31 3.18 28.15
N THR A 331 -6.05 2.90 27.78
CA THR A 331 -5.30 1.75 28.29
C THR A 331 -4.66 2.03 29.64
N ILE A 332 -4.22 3.27 29.89
CA ILE A 332 -3.52 3.62 31.12
C ILE A 332 -4.47 3.77 32.31
N TYR A 333 -5.57 4.52 32.15
CA TYR A 333 -6.50 4.78 33.26
C TYR A 333 -7.52 3.66 33.50
N PHE A 334 -7.87 2.85 32.49
CA PHE A 334 -8.99 1.90 32.58
C PHE A 334 -8.65 0.40 32.42
N PRO A 335 -7.50 -0.13 32.91
CA PRO A 335 -7.27 -1.57 32.90
C PRO A 335 -8.00 -2.25 34.09
N GLY A 336 -9.30 -2.55 33.93
CA GLY A 336 -10.07 -3.38 34.87
C GLY A 336 -10.65 -2.70 36.13
N ASP A 337 -11.16 -3.53 37.05
CA ASP A 337 -12.11 -3.21 38.15
C ASP A 337 -11.60 -2.24 39.26
N ASP A 338 -10.31 -1.91 39.32
CA ASP A 338 -9.74 -1.10 40.43
C ASP A 338 -10.12 0.39 40.39
N PHE A 339 -10.68 0.85 39.27
CA PHE A 339 -11.31 2.17 39.16
C PHE A 339 -12.84 2.11 39.32
N ALA A 340 -13.43 1.03 39.87
CA ALA A 340 -14.87 0.89 40.14
C ALA A 340 -15.49 2.00 41.04
N GLU A 341 -14.69 2.73 41.82
CA GLU A 341 -15.16 3.87 42.63
C GLU A 341 -15.06 5.21 41.87
N TRP A 342 -14.34 5.21 40.76
CA TRP A 342 -14.29 6.24 39.71
C TRP A 342 -14.94 5.74 38.41
N ASP A 343 -15.70 4.64 38.50
CA ASP A 343 -16.48 3.97 37.46
C ASP A 343 -17.91 4.54 37.55
N PRO A 344 -18.24 5.55 36.76
CA PRO A 344 -19.46 5.39 36.01
C PRO A 344 -19.16 4.35 34.94
N ASN A 345 -19.99 3.34 34.68
CA ASN A 345 -19.72 2.33 33.61
C ASN A 345 -19.75 2.95 32.18
N TYR A 346 -19.73 4.27 32.13
CA TYR A 346 -20.00 5.24 31.12
C TYR A 346 -19.54 6.56 31.74
N THR A 347 -18.33 7.07 31.53
CA THR A 347 -18.10 8.52 31.76
C THR A 347 -18.90 9.33 30.75
N ALA A 348 -20.15 8.97 30.41
CA ALA A 348 -20.98 9.56 29.36
C ALA A 348 -20.19 9.89 28.06
N GLY A 349 -19.15 9.09 27.74
CA GLY A 349 -18.21 9.40 26.65
C GLY A 349 -17.45 10.73 26.85
N LYS A 350 -16.73 10.93 27.97
CA LYS A 350 -15.99 12.17 28.28
C LYS A 350 -14.51 11.95 28.61
N ASN A 351 -13.68 12.92 28.25
CA ASN A 351 -12.24 13.00 28.54
C ASN A 351 -11.93 13.27 30.03
N PRO A 352 -10.75 12.84 30.54
CA PRO A 352 -10.33 13.08 31.91
C PRO A 352 -10.11 14.57 32.20
N CYS A 353 -10.07 14.92 33.49
CA CYS A 353 -9.75 16.27 33.93
C CYS A 353 -8.24 16.52 33.87
N PHE A 354 -7.79 17.22 32.82
CA PHE A 354 -6.37 17.52 32.61
C PHE A 354 -5.75 18.47 33.65
N THR A 355 -6.57 19.17 34.45
CA THR A 355 -6.11 20.06 35.54
C THR A 355 -6.19 19.42 36.93
N ASN A 356 -6.57 18.14 37.04
CA ASN A 356 -6.61 17.44 38.32
C ASN A 356 -5.24 16.84 38.65
N GLU A 357 -4.64 17.31 39.74
CA GLU A 357 -3.31 16.87 40.21
C GLU A 357 -3.29 15.39 40.64
N ASP A 358 -4.34 14.88 41.28
CA ASP A 358 -4.41 13.48 41.71
C ASP A 358 -4.46 12.52 40.50
N LEU A 359 -5.14 12.93 39.41
CA LEU A 359 -5.15 12.17 38.16
C LEU A 359 -3.78 12.18 37.48
N PHE A 360 -3.12 13.34 37.48
CA PHE A 360 -1.77 13.45 36.94
C PHE A 360 -0.78 12.56 37.69
N ASP A 361 -0.80 12.56 39.03
CA ASP A 361 0.10 11.73 39.84
C ASP A 361 -0.08 10.24 39.58
N GLU A 362 -1.33 9.78 39.40
CA GLU A 362 -1.62 8.39 39.05
C GLU A 362 -1.18 8.04 37.62
N LEU A 363 -1.39 8.94 36.65
CA LEU A 363 -0.90 8.76 35.29
C LEU A 363 0.63 8.64 35.28
N TYR A 364 1.32 9.56 35.95
CA TYR A 364 2.77 9.55 36.07
C TYR A 364 3.27 8.24 36.69
N ARG A 365 2.65 7.78 37.79
CA ARG A 365 3.00 6.50 38.41
C ARG A 365 2.88 5.32 37.44
N ARG A 366 1.83 5.29 36.62
CA ARG A 366 1.60 4.22 35.62
C ARG A 366 2.57 4.30 34.45
N VAL A 367 2.83 5.50 33.96
CA VAL A 367 3.83 5.76 32.92
C VAL A 367 5.21 5.25 33.36
N ILE A 368 5.66 5.57 34.58
CA ILE A 368 6.92 5.06 35.10
C ILE A 368 6.90 3.53 35.21
N ALA A 369 5.81 2.93 35.70
CA ALA A 369 5.70 1.48 35.79
C ALA A 369 5.75 0.78 34.42
N ASP A 370 5.11 1.35 33.40
CA ASP A 370 5.15 0.86 32.01
C ASP A 370 6.55 0.99 31.42
N LEU A 371 7.21 2.13 31.60
CA LEU A 371 8.59 2.35 31.16
C LEU A 371 9.58 1.41 31.88
N ASP A 372 9.42 1.18 33.18
CA ASP A 372 10.19 0.21 33.96
C ASP A 372 9.97 -1.22 33.43
N HIS A 373 8.72 -1.60 33.15
CA HIS A 373 8.37 -2.91 32.58
C HIS A 373 9.03 -3.12 31.21
N ARG A 374 8.88 -2.15 30.29
CA ARG A 374 9.54 -2.16 28.97
C ARG A 374 11.06 -2.29 29.09
N THR A 375 11.65 -1.67 30.11
CA THR A 375 13.10 -1.68 30.35
C THR A 375 13.62 -3.00 30.93
N ASN A 376 12.83 -3.65 31.80
CA ASN A 376 13.27 -4.81 32.59
C ASN A 376 12.89 -6.16 31.98
N ASP A 377 11.76 -6.27 31.29
CA ASP A 377 11.24 -7.56 30.80
C ASP A 377 11.71 -7.93 29.39
N LEU A 378 12.25 -6.98 28.61
CA LEU A 378 12.76 -7.21 27.24
C LEU A 378 14.25 -7.61 27.20
N GLY A 379 14.64 -8.63 27.97
CA GLY A 379 16.03 -9.09 28.17
C GLY A 379 16.97 -9.02 26.94
N GLU A 380 18.22 -8.66 27.22
CA GLU A 380 19.39 -8.46 26.32
C GLU A 380 19.19 -7.47 25.15
N LEU A 381 19.76 -6.27 25.34
CA LEU A 381 20.51 -5.33 24.48
C LEU A 381 20.33 -5.07 22.95
N PRO A 382 19.39 -5.65 22.18
CA PRO A 382 18.85 -4.86 21.05
C PRO A 382 17.49 -4.22 21.33
N MET A 383 16.72 -4.73 22.30
CA MET A 383 15.35 -4.24 22.56
C MET A 383 15.27 -2.98 23.42
N LYS A 384 16.35 -2.60 24.10
CA LYS A 384 16.34 -1.50 25.07
C LYS A 384 16.25 -0.11 24.43
N GLU A 385 16.90 0.09 23.27
CA GLU A 385 16.79 1.33 22.48
C GLU A 385 15.56 1.33 21.53
N ARG A 386 14.89 0.18 21.35
CA ARG A 386 13.83 -0.03 20.34
C ARG A 386 12.41 0.38 20.78
N ASN A 387 12.15 0.51 22.08
CA ASN A 387 10.79 0.59 22.64
C ASN A 387 10.56 1.78 23.60
N MET A 388 11.51 2.70 23.69
CA MET A 388 11.47 3.82 24.63
C MET A 388 11.24 5.18 23.94
N CYS A 389 10.86 5.22 22.67
CA CYS A 389 10.80 6.48 21.93
C CYS A 389 9.66 7.40 22.39
N CYS A 390 8.49 6.85 22.77
CA CYS A 390 7.38 7.67 23.25
C CYS A 390 6.42 6.96 24.20
N ILE A 391 5.67 7.77 24.95
CA ILE A 391 4.46 7.37 25.67
C ILE A 391 3.23 8.04 25.05
N ASP A 392 2.11 7.32 25.04
CA ASP A 392 0.84 7.83 24.51
C ASP A 392 -0.07 8.24 25.66
N ILE A 393 -0.29 9.55 25.81
CA ILE A 393 -1.25 10.14 26.76
C ILE A 393 -2.43 10.78 26.05
N ALA A 394 -2.73 10.34 24.84
CA ALA A 394 -3.78 10.92 24.03
C ALA A 394 -5.17 10.61 24.59
N GLN A 395 -6.02 11.63 24.47
CA GLN A 395 -7.38 11.66 24.99
C GLN A 395 -8.31 10.63 24.31
N LEU A 396 -9.48 10.41 24.89
CA LEU A 396 -10.47 9.43 24.42
C LEU A 396 -11.14 9.92 23.12
N ASP A 397 -11.86 9.02 22.45
CA ASP A 397 -12.58 9.31 21.21
C ASP A 397 -13.89 10.10 21.46
N THR A 398 -13.75 11.37 21.86
CA THR A 398 -14.88 12.27 22.18
C THR A 398 -14.45 13.74 22.26
N SER A 399 -15.35 14.65 21.88
CA SER A 399 -15.21 16.10 22.09
C SER A 399 -15.67 16.57 23.48
N SER A 400 -16.08 15.67 24.37
CA SER A 400 -16.59 16.07 25.68
C SER A 400 -15.48 16.19 26.72
N PHE A 401 -15.19 17.42 27.16
CA PHE A 401 -14.14 17.72 28.15
C PHE A 401 -14.69 18.08 29.54
N CYS A 402 -13.82 18.06 30.54
CA CYS A 402 -14.14 18.49 31.90
C CYS A 402 -14.48 19.98 31.94
N MET A 403 -15.50 20.35 32.73
CA MET A 403 -15.99 21.73 32.85
C MET A 403 -15.83 22.29 34.27
N CYS A 404 -14.86 21.78 35.05
CA CYS A 404 -14.55 22.33 36.37
C CYS A 404 -14.00 23.76 36.25
N ASP A 405 -14.03 24.53 37.35
CA ASP A 405 -13.60 25.93 37.35
C ASP A 405 -12.16 26.10 36.86
N ASP A 406 -11.25 25.17 37.19
CA ASP A 406 -9.85 25.20 36.77
C ASP A 406 -9.71 24.94 35.26
N CYS A 407 -10.34 23.89 34.71
CA CYS A 407 -10.36 23.62 33.28
C CYS A 407 -10.97 24.80 32.51
N MET A 408 -12.09 25.35 32.98
CA MET A 408 -12.76 26.50 32.36
C MET A 408 -11.89 27.76 32.39
N ALA A 409 -11.10 27.96 33.44
CA ALA A 409 -10.13 29.06 33.50
C ALA A 409 -9.05 28.90 32.42
N VAL A 410 -8.48 27.70 32.26
CA VAL A 410 -7.51 27.39 31.21
C VAL A 410 -8.12 27.58 29.82
N TYR A 411 -9.30 27.04 29.55
CA TYR A 411 -9.95 27.17 28.24
C TYR A 411 -10.23 28.62 27.86
N LYS A 412 -10.58 29.45 28.84
CA LYS A 412 -10.80 30.89 28.63
C LYS A 412 -9.48 31.63 28.35
N GLU A 413 -8.42 31.28 29.07
CA GLU A 413 -7.08 31.86 28.91
C GLU A 413 -6.49 31.51 27.54
N GLU A 414 -6.56 30.22 27.18
CA GLU A 414 -5.98 29.66 25.97
C GLU A 414 -6.88 29.82 24.75
N GLY A 415 -8.17 30.11 24.93
CA GLY A 415 -9.15 30.18 23.84
C GLY A 415 -9.47 28.81 23.21
N ALA A 416 -8.90 27.73 23.73
CA ALA A 416 -9.07 26.36 23.25
C ALA A 416 -8.92 25.35 24.40
N THR A 417 -9.60 24.22 24.25
CA THR A 417 -9.53 23.03 25.13
C THR A 417 -8.18 22.34 25.08
N SER A 418 -7.52 22.38 23.92
CA SER A 418 -6.15 21.87 23.70
C SER A 418 -5.13 22.47 24.67
N GLY A 419 -5.37 23.69 25.18
CA GLY A 419 -4.49 24.32 26.17
C GLY A 419 -4.34 23.52 27.46
N ALA A 420 -5.39 22.85 27.94
CA ALA A 420 -5.27 21.99 29.10
C ALA A 420 -4.50 20.70 28.78
N VAL A 421 -4.68 20.14 27.57
CA VAL A 421 -3.99 18.94 27.10
C VAL A 421 -2.48 19.20 26.96
N ILE A 422 -2.11 20.31 26.32
CA ILE A 422 -0.70 20.68 26.13
C ILE A 422 -0.03 21.01 27.48
N ARG A 423 -0.71 21.73 28.39
CA ARG A 423 -0.17 21.95 29.75
C ARG A 423 0.07 20.64 30.49
N HIS A 424 -0.84 19.67 30.34
CA HIS A 424 -0.71 18.36 30.95
C HIS A 424 0.45 17.55 30.33
N ALA A 425 0.62 17.60 29.01
CA ALA A 425 1.73 16.94 28.32
C ALA A 425 3.09 17.56 28.69
N ASN A 426 3.20 18.90 28.72
CA ASN A 426 4.43 19.58 29.14
C ASN A 426 4.79 19.24 30.60
N LYS A 427 3.79 19.14 31.48
CA LYS A 427 4.00 18.72 32.87
C LYS A 427 4.52 17.28 32.96
N MET A 428 4.07 16.39 32.09
CA MET A 428 4.61 15.02 32.01
C MET A 428 6.07 15.02 31.54
N VAL A 429 6.43 15.83 30.53
CA VAL A 429 7.84 16.00 30.12
C VAL A 429 8.70 16.49 31.29
N GLU A 430 8.23 17.51 32.02
CA GLU A 430 8.93 18.02 33.20
C GLU A 430 9.12 16.92 34.25
N ALA A 431 8.08 16.13 34.54
CA ALA A 431 8.14 15.04 35.51
C ALA A 431 9.12 13.92 35.10
N LEU A 432 9.26 13.64 33.80
CA LEU A 432 10.20 12.64 33.29
C LEU A 432 11.65 13.13 33.24
N SER A 433 11.88 14.45 33.25
CA SER A 433 13.21 15.05 33.04
C SER A 433 14.28 14.65 34.07
N ASP A 434 13.86 14.34 35.31
CA ASP A 434 14.74 13.91 36.41
C ASP A 434 14.86 12.37 36.53
N THR A 435 14.35 11.63 35.54
CA THR A 435 14.36 10.16 35.51
C THR A 435 15.29 9.63 34.41
N PRO A 436 15.60 8.32 34.37
CA PRO A 436 16.30 7.71 33.23
C PRO A 436 15.53 7.80 31.89
N TYR A 437 14.28 8.27 31.93
CA TYR A 437 13.37 8.41 30.80
C TYR A 437 13.32 9.83 30.25
N SER A 438 14.34 10.64 30.53
CA SER A 438 14.38 12.05 30.10
C SER A 438 14.25 12.23 28.59
N ASP A 439 14.64 11.25 27.78
CA ASP A 439 14.63 11.32 26.30
C ASP A 439 13.36 10.72 25.66
N VAL A 440 12.37 10.32 26.47
CA VAL A 440 11.09 9.81 25.98
C VAL A 440 10.20 10.95 25.53
N TYR A 441 9.62 10.86 24.33
CA TYR A 441 8.60 11.80 23.86
C TYR A 441 7.23 11.53 24.48
N VAL A 442 6.43 12.58 24.65
CA VAL A 442 5.06 12.51 25.19
C VAL A 442 4.07 12.82 24.06
N GLY A 443 3.35 11.80 23.61
CA GLY A 443 2.37 11.90 22.54
C GLY A 443 0.98 12.30 23.04
N CYS A 444 0.37 13.28 22.38
CA CYS A 444 -1.00 13.71 22.62
C CYS A 444 -1.73 13.99 21.29
N PHE A 445 -3.04 14.18 21.35
CA PHE A 445 -3.84 14.52 20.18
C PHE A 445 -4.15 16.01 20.04
N ALA A 446 -4.19 16.46 18.79
CA ALA A 446 -5.04 17.54 18.31
C ALA A 446 -6.21 16.92 17.50
N TYR A 447 -7.17 16.36 18.24
CA TYR A 447 -8.26 15.52 17.73
C TYR A 447 -9.60 15.94 18.34
N PHE A 448 -10.69 15.73 17.62
CA PHE A 448 -12.10 15.87 18.03
C PHE A 448 -12.31 16.60 19.37
N GLY A 449 -12.41 17.94 19.31
CA GLY A 449 -12.53 18.80 20.49
C GLY A 449 -11.21 19.39 20.98
N THR A 450 -10.09 19.17 20.29
CA THR A 450 -8.78 19.83 20.52
C THR A 450 -8.08 20.22 19.22
N THR A 451 -8.81 20.28 18.11
CA THR A 451 -8.26 20.58 16.78
C THR A 451 -7.67 21.98 16.72
N ARG A 452 -8.25 22.95 17.46
CA ARG A 452 -7.71 24.32 17.53
C ARG A 452 -6.48 24.41 18.44
N PRO A 453 -5.38 25.05 18.00
CA PRO A 453 -4.21 25.23 18.85
C PRO A 453 -4.47 26.18 20.03
N PRO A 454 -3.79 25.99 21.17
CA PRO A 454 -3.82 26.92 22.28
C PRO A 454 -3.15 28.24 21.92
N LYS A 455 -3.64 29.35 22.49
CA LYS A 455 -3.18 30.69 22.12
C LYS A 455 -1.90 31.12 22.81
N MET A 456 -1.59 30.57 23.98
CA MET A 456 -0.45 30.98 24.79
C MET A 456 0.53 29.85 25.08
N THR A 457 0.03 28.68 25.51
CA THR A 457 0.91 27.56 25.87
C THR A 457 1.45 26.89 24.60
N LYS A 458 2.77 26.87 24.44
CA LYS A 458 3.43 26.07 23.39
C LYS A 458 3.70 24.64 23.87
N PRO A 459 3.59 23.62 23.00
CA PRO A 459 4.12 22.29 23.28
C PRO A 459 5.63 22.36 23.57
N ASP A 460 6.09 21.53 24.51
CA ASP A 460 7.52 21.30 24.74
C ASP A 460 8.14 20.57 23.52
N ASP A 461 9.45 20.72 23.31
CA ASP A 461 10.21 20.07 22.23
C ASP A 461 10.22 18.52 22.33
N LYS A 462 9.71 17.95 23.43
CA LYS A 462 9.46 16.50 23.59
C LYS A 462 7.98 16.13 23.55
N VAL A 463 7.08 17.06 23.26
CA VAL A 463 5.66 16.77 23.05
C VAL A 463 5.37 16.56 21.57
N ILE A 464 4.78 15.41 21.24
CA ILE A 464 4.26 15.12 19.90
C ILE A 464 2.80 15.50 19.85
N VAL A 465 2.47 16.38 18.92
CA VAL A 465 1.08 16.76 18.63
C VAL A 465 0.62 15.98 17.42
N ASN A 466 -0.17 14.93 17.64
CA ASN A 466 -0.74 14.14 16.56
C ASN A 466 -2.08 14.76 16.11
N TYR A 467 -2.07 15.47 15.00
CA TYR A 467 -3.21 16.16 14.42
C TYR A 467 -3.99 15.24 13.48
N CYS A 468 -5.30 15.25 13.59
CA CYS A 468 -6.16 14.40 12.77
C CYS A 468 -6.99 15.24 11.82
N PHE A 469 -6.81 15.01 10.52
CA PHE A 469 -7.74 15.50 9.49
C PHE A 469 -9.02 14.65 9.52
N TYR A 470 -9.92 14.99 10.46
CA TYR A 470 -11.09 14.18 10.77
C TYR A 470 -12.36 15.02 10.86
N ILE A 471 -12.57 15.68 12.01
CA ILE A 471 -13.80 16.43 12.31
C ILE A 471 -13.47 17.70 13.12
N THR A 472 -14.29 18.74 12.97
CA THR A 472 -14.18 19.98 13.76
C THR A 472 -14.53 19.76 15.24
N ASP A 473 -14.05 20.65 16.11
CA ASP A 473 -14.28 20.59 17.57
C ASP A 473 -15.75 20.50 17.98
N ASP A 474 -16.66 21.07 17.19
CA ASP A 474 -18.09 21.05 17.43
C ASP A 474 -18.81 19.83 16.85
N GLY A 475 -18.08 18.93 16.18
CA GLY A 475 -18.60 17.74 15.54
C GLY A 475 -19.45 18.02 14.29
N LYS A 476 -19.40 19.23 13.72
CA LYS A 476 -20.33 19.66 12.65
C LYS A 476 -19.76 19.62 11.23
N THR A 477 -18.47 19.39 11.06
CA THR A 477 -17.85 19.38 9.74
C THR A 477 -16.76 18.31 9.71
N MET A 478 -16.91 17.39 8.76
CA MET A 478 -15.90 16.38 8.41
C MET A 478 -14.93 16.95 7.37
N ILE A 479 -13.71 16.39 7.32
CA ILE A 479 -12.76 16.65 6.23
C ILE A 479 -13.34 16.21 4.87
N CYS A 480 -12.95 16.89 3.79
CA CYS A 480 -13.28 16.47 2.43
C CYS A 480 -12.21 15.50 1.91
N ALA A 481 -12.64 14.31 1.50
CA ALA A 481 -11.77 13.29 0.91
C ALA A 481 -11.71 13.34 -0.63
N ASN A 482 -12.54 14.16 -1.28
CA ASN A 482 -12.56 14.29 -2.75
C ASN A 482 -11.49 15.24 -3.29
N HIS A 483 -11.02 16.18 -2.47
CA HIS A 483 -9.97 17.14 -2.83
C HIS A 483 -8.73 16.87 -2.00
N SER A 484 -7.55 17.17 -2.55
CA SER A 484 -6.33 17.12 -1.76
C SER A 484 -6.40 18.10 -0.58
N LEU A 485 -5.69 17.80 0.51
CA LEU A 485 -5.66 18.61 1.73
C LEU A 485 -5.29 20.06 1.45
N GLY A 486 -4.25 20.26 0.64
CA GLY A 486 -3.74 21.59 0.27
C GLY A 486 -4.46 22.29 -0.88
N ASP A 487 -5.61 21.77 -1.35
CA ASP A 487 -6.36 22.40 -2.44
C ASP A 487 -6.94 23.77 -1.99
N PRO A 488 -6.50 24.89 -2.59
CA PRO A 488 -6.96 26.22 -2.19
C PRO A 488 -8.43 26.48 -2.49
N GLU A 489 -9.05 25.74 -3.42
CA GLU A 489 -10.46 25.88 -3.77
C GLU A 489 -11.37 25.04 -2.84
N CYS A 490 -10.79 24.15 -2.02
CA CYS A 490 -11.54 23.35 -1.06
C CYS A 490 -11.75 24.10 0.27
N GLU A 491 -12.84 24.86 0.37
CA GLU A 491 -13.19 25.61 1.60
C GLU A 491 -13.31 24.72 2.84
N THR A 492 -13.71 23.45 2.68
CA THR A 492 -13.81 22.49 3.79
C THR A 492 -12.44 22.11 4.31
N ASN A 493 -11.52 21.67 3.44
CA ASN A 493 -10.16 21.29 3.85
C ASN A 493 -9.40 22.50 4.41
N LYS A 494 -9.65 23.70 3.86
CA LYS A 494 -9.07 24.96 4.35
C LYS A 494 -9.28 25.19 5.84
N LYS A 495 -10.44 24.81 6.39
CA LYS A 495 -10.72 24.95 7.83
C LYS A 495 -9.78 24.11 8.70
N PHE A 496 -9.30 22.98 8.18
CA PHE A 496 -8.39 22.09 8.88
C PHE A 496 -6.93 22.45 8.61
N THR A 497 -6.57 22.80 7.37
CA THR A 497 -5.21 23.18 7.02
C THR A 497 -4.79 24.48 7.70
N ASP A 498 -5.67 25.49 7.77
CA ASP A 498 -5.38 26.74 8.50
C ASP A 498 -5.07 26.49 9.99
N LEU A 499 -5.72 25.50 10.62
CA LEU A 499 -5.44 25.12 12.01
C LEU A 499 -4.16 24.29 12.13
N TYR A 500 -3.89 23.42 11.15
CA TYR A 500 -2.67 22.62 11.13
C TYR A 500 -1.41 23.48 10.94
N GLU A 501 -1.45 24.46 10.04
CA GLU A 501 -0.36 25.43 9.85
C GLU A 501 -0.06 26.18 11.17
N GLN A 502 -1.10 26.58 11.91
CA GLN A 502 -0.93 27.21 13.23
C GLN A 502 -0.31 26.26 14.27
N TRP A 503 -0.56 24.95 14.19
CA TRP A 503 0.14 23.97 15.03
C TRP A 503 1.62 23.87 14.66
N CYS A 504 1.95 23.81 13.37
CA CYS A 504 3.33 23.82 12.88
C CYS A 504 4.09 25.11 13.25
N GLU A 505 3.41 26.25 13.40
CA GLU A 505 4.03 27.50 13.88
C GLU A 505 4.48 27.44 15.36
N ILE A 506 3.90 26.55 16.16
CA ILE A 506 4.16 26.47 17.61
C ILE A 506 4.85 25.19 18.05
N SER A 507 5.05 24.20 17.18
CA SER A 507 5.77 22.96 17.45
C SER A 507 6.43 22.40 16.18
N GLU A 508 7.66 21.89 16.32
CA GLU A 508 8.37 21.15 15.27
C GLU A 508 8.05 19.64 15.28
N ASN A 509 7.39 19.14 16.34
CA ASN A 509 7.01 17.73 16.48
C ASN A 509 5.52 17.52 16.16
N THR A 510 5.08 18.02 15.00
CA THR A 510 3.74 17.78 14.49
C THR A 510 3.68 16.45 13.74
N TYR A 511 2.80 15.58 14.21
CA TYR A 511 2.49 14.31 13.58
C TYR A 511 1.08 14.36 13.01
N ILE A 512 0.79 13.52 12.02
CA ILE A 512 -0.53 13.39 11.43
C ILE A 512 -1.06 11.98 11.63
N TRP A 513 -2.32 11.87 12.06
CA TRP A 513 -3.13 10.69 11.80
C TRP A 513 -3.83 10.91 10.47
N TYR A 514 -3.31 10.26 9.44
CA TYR A 514 -3.76 10.41 8.05
C TYR A 514 -4.79 9.33 7.71
N TYR A 515 -5.86 9.70 7.01
CA TYR A 515 -7.00 8.83 6.73
C TYR A 515 -7.24 8.64 5.23
N PRO A 516 -6.29 8.08 4.45
CA PRO A 516 -6.49 7.75 3.04
C PRO A 516 -7.30 6.46 2.89
N SER A 517 -8.54 6.50 3.38
CA SER A 517 -9.42 5.34 3.49
C SER A 517 -10.88 5.74 3.27
N VAL A 518 -11.66 4.76 2.85
CA VAL A 518 -13.12 4.87 2.69
C VAL A 518 -13.84 3.91 3.64
N ALA A 519 -13.44 3.91 4.91
CA ALA A 519 -13.92 3.01 5.97
C ALA A 519 -15.37 2.54 5.78
N TYR A 520 -15.57 1.24 5.98
CA TYR A 520 -16.86 0.55 5.83
C TYR A 520 -17.41 0.50 4.39
N TYR A 521 -16.85 1.24 3.42
CA TYR A 521 -17.34 1.32 2.04
C TYR A 521 -16.26 0.95 0.99
N PHE A 522 -15.69 -0.25 1.12
CA PHE A 522 -14.57 -0.77 0.31
C PHE A 522 -14.84 -0.87 -1.21
N ALA A 523 -16.11 -0.80 -1.61
CA ALA A 523 -16.46 -0.74 -3.03
C ALA A 523 -16.02 0.57 -3.71
N ASN A 524 -15.57 1.57 -2.96
CA ASN A 524 -15.32 2.91 -3.46
C ASN A 524 -13.89 3.42 -3.20
N THR A 525 -12.90 2.57 -3.45
CA THR A 525 -11.52 2.71 -2.95
C THR A 525 -10.55 3.42 -3.89
N THR A 526 -10.99 3.87 -5.07
CA THR A 526 -10.09 4.44 -6.09
C THR A 526 -9.83 5.95 -5.91
N GLN A 527 -10.60 6.63 -5.07
CA GLN A 527 -10.74 8.10 -5.10
C GLN A 527 -9.62 8.86 -4.42
N ASP A 528 -8.91 8.22 -3.49
CA ASP A 528 -7.80 8.81 -2.75
C ASP A 528 -6.43 8.50 -3.38
N VAL A 529 -6.36 7.59 -4.35
CA VAL A 529 -5.13 7.22 -5.05
C VAL A 529 -4.43 8.45 -5.61
N PHE A 530 -5.13 9.33 -6.33
CA PHE A 530 -4.49 10.50 -6.93
C PHE A 530 -4.33 11.68 -5.95
N LYS A 531 -5.13 11.71 -4.88
CA LYS A 531 -5.14 12.81 -3.89
C LYS A 531 -3.99 12.71 -2.91
N MET A 532 -3.55 11.49 -2.57
CA MET A 532 -2.36 11.24 -1.72
C MET A 532 -1.13 12.00 -2.22
N TYR A 533 -0.96 12.15 -3.54
CA TYR A 533 0.15 12.92 -4.12
C TYR A 533 0.17 14.36 -3.60
N GLY A 534 -0.94 15.08 -3.71
CA GLY A 534 -1.07 16.46 -3.22
C GLY A 534 -1.07 16.55 -1.70
N ASP A 535 -1.63 15.56 -1.01
CA ASP A 535 -1.71 15.52 0.45
C ASP A 535 -0.33 15.42 1.08
N ILE A 536 0.48 14.46 0.65
CA ILE A 536 1.82 14.24 1.23
C ILE A 536 2.76 15.39 0.87
N GLN A 537 2.63 15.97 -0.34
CA GLN A 537 3.35 17.19 -0.70
C GLN A 537 3.02 18.37 0.22
N TYR A 538 1.73 18.59 0.47
CA TYR A 538 1.28 19.63 1.39
C TYR A 538 1.83 19.40 2.80
N LEU A 539 1.70 18.18 3.34
CA LEU A 539 2.17 17.84 4.68
C LEU A 539 3.69 17.97 4.83
N ALA A 540 4.47 17.52 3.85
CA ALA A 540 5.92 17.71 3.86
C ALA A 540 6.30 19.20 3.86
N ASN A 541 5.63 20.03 3.04
CA ASN A 541 5.86 21.48 2.99
C ASN A 541 5.49 22.20 4.31
N CYS A 542 4.55 21.66 5.10
CA CYS A 542 4.26 22.15 6.44
C CYS A 542 5.32 21.79 7.49
N GLY A 543 6.34 21.01 7.14
CA GLY A 543 7.35 20.52 8.10
C GLY A 543 6.83 19.39 9.00
N THR A 544 5.85 18.61 8.53
CA THR A 544 5.30 17.46 9.28
C THR A 544 6.40 16.46 9.60
N TYR A 545 6.63 16.18 10.90
CA TYR A 545 7.67 15.24 11.32
C TYR A 545 7.28 13.79 11.05
N GLY A 546 6.02 13.44 11.28
CA GLY A 546 5.55 12.06 11.19
C GLY A 546 4.14 11.89 10.68
N ILE A 547 3.90 10.77 9.99
CA ILE A 547 2.58 10.36 9.51
C ILE A 547 2.32 8.93 9.99
N MET A 548 1.16 8.76 10.63
CA MET A 548 0.55 7.48 10.93
C MET A 548 -0.73 7.35 10.09
N ALA A 549 -0.75 6.43 9.13
CA ALA A 549 -1.88 6.28 8.23
C ALA A 549 -2.86 5.19 8.69
N LEU A 550 -4.15 5.49 8.67
CA LEU A 550 -5.24 4.51 8.71
C LEU A 550 -5.74 4.29 7.27
N GLN A 551 -5.35 3.16 6.68
CA GLN A 551 -5.77 2.75 5.35
C GLN A 551 -6.76 1.57 5.42
N ASP A 552 -7.31 1.17 4.27
CA ASP A 552 -8.38 0.16 4.16
C ASP A 552 -7.94 -1.27 4.53
N ASP A 553 -8.18 -1.76 5.75
CA ASP A 553 -7.65 -3.05 6.22
C ASP A 553 -8.16 -4.35 5.56
N LEU A 554 -8.89 -4.27 4.43
CA LEU A 554 -9.49 -5.42 3.76
C LEU A 554 -9.01 -5.60 2.31
N ASP A 555 -8.63 -6.84 2.03
CA ASP A 555 -8.19 -7.41 0.74
C ASP A 555 -9.20 -7.19 -0.41
N THR A 556 -10.44 -6.79 -0.14
CA THR A 556 -11.51 -6.73 -1.14
C THR A 556 -11.27 -5.68 -2.24
N SER A 557 -10.60 -4.55 -1.95
CA SER A 557 -10.47 -3.46 -2.92
C SER A 557 -9.61 -3.78 -4.15
N ARG A 558 -8.77 -4.83 -4.08
CA ARG A 558 -7.75 -5.20 -5.09
C ARG A 558 -6.68 -4.15 -5.39
N ILE A 559 -6.79 -2.93 -4.85
CA ILE A 559 -5.78 -1.86 -4.95
C ILE A 559 -5.21 -1.41 -3.60
N TYR A 560 -5.65 -2.02 -2.49
CA TYR A 560 -5.18 -1.70 -1.14
C TYR A 560 -3.65 -1.70 -1.02
N PHE A 561 -3.00 -2.76 -1.49
CA PHE A 561 -1.55 -2.88 -1.46
C PHE A 561 -0.84 -1.82 -2.30
N MET A 562 -1.47 -1.40 -3.39
CA MET A 562 -0.96 -0.29 -4.20
C MET A 562 -0.98 0.99 -3.39
N LYS A 563 -2.06 1.28 -2.66
CA LYS A 563 -2.17 2.50 -1.87
C LYS A 563 -1.11 2.57 -0.76
N TRP A 564 -0.80 1.45 -0.09
CA TRP A 564 0.30 1.40 0.87
C TRP A 564 1.65 1.60 0.19
N TYR A 565 1.88 0.93 -0.93
CA TYR A 565 3.10 1.09 -1.73
C TYR A 565 3.33 2.55 -2.11
N LEU A 566 2.31 3.22 -2.65
CA LEU A 566 2.36 4.61 -3.08
C LEU A 566 2.57 5.57 -1.90
N LEU A 567 1.86 5.35 -0.80
CA LEU A 567 1.99 6.19 0.40
C LEU A 567 3.42 6.14 0.96
N GLN A 568 4.03 4.95 1.02
CA GLN A 568 5.42 4.81 1.45
C GLN A 568 6.40 5.52 0.52
N ARG A 569 6.20 5.43 -0.80
CA ARG A 569 7.00 6.15 -1.80
C ARG A 569 6.90 7.67 -1.60
N LEU A 570 5.69 8.19 -1.43
CA LEU A 570 5.42 9.61 -1.23
C LEU A 570 6.00 10.14 0.09
N MET A 571 5.88 9.39 1.19
CA MET A 571 6.44 9.82 2.47
C MET A 571 7.98 9.81 2.47
N TRP A 572 8.60 8.95 1.66
CA TRP A 572 10.04 9.01 1.44
C TRP A 572 10.44 10.19 0.55
N ASP A 573 9.71 10.44 -0.54
CA ASP A 573 10.05 11.42 -1.56
C ASP A 573 8.81 12.25 -1.94
N ALA A 574 8.50 13.25 -1.12
CA ALA A 574 7.36 14.13 -1.36
C ALA A 574 7.60 15.07 -2.55
N ASP A 575 8.87 15.35 -2.88
CA ASP A 575 9.26 16.18 -4.03
C ASP A 575 9.20 15.42 -5.37
N MET A 576 8.79 14.15 -5.35
CA MET A 576 8.53 13.35 -6.54
C MET A 576 7.60 14.11 -7.50
N SER A 577 7.94 14.11 -8.79
CA SER A 577 7.08 14.67 -9.81
C SER A 577 5.83 13.82 -10.03
N TYR A 578 4.74 14.44 -10.51
CA TYR A 578 3.53 13.69 -10.84
C TYR A 578 3.75 12.59 -11.91
N GLU A 579 4.70 12.79 -12.81
CA GLU A 579 5.11 11.77 -13.79
C GLU A 579 5.75 10.55 -13.11
N GLU A 580 6.65 10.77 -12.15
CA GLU A 580 7.24 9.71 -11.33
C GLU A 580 6.17 8.98 -10.50
N TYR A 581 5.24 9.73 -9.90
CA TYR A 581 4.15 9.19 -9.11
C TYR A 581 3.26 8.25 -9.94
N THR A 582 2.77 8.73 -11.08
CA THR A 582 1.95 7.93 -12.00
C THR A 582 2.75 6.78 -12.61
N GLY A 583 4.07 6.92 -12.75
CA GLY A 583 5.00 5.85 -13.09
C GLY A 583 4.96 4.70 -12.07
N HIS A 584 5.02 4.99 -10.77
CA HIS A 584 4.90 3.98 -9.72
C HIS A 584 3.52 3.31 -9.68
N ILE A 585 2.43 4.03 -9.96
CA ILE A 585 1.10 3.44 -10.12
C ILE A 585 1.13 2.41 -11.26
N LYS A 586 1.58 2.83 -12.45
CA LYS A 586 1.63 1.96 -13.63
C LYS A 586 2.53 0.75 -13.44
N GLU A 587 3.68 0.94 -12.79
CA GLU A 587 4.61 -0.14 -12.46
C GLU A 587 3.97 -1.17 -11.51
N PHE A 588 3.32 -0.72 -10.43
CA PHE A 588 2.58 -1.61 -9.53
C PHE A 588 1.47 -2.37 -10.27
N LEU A 589 0.73 -1.67 -11.13
CA LEU A 589 -0.32 -2.28 -11.95
C LEU A 589 0.25 -3.29 -12.94
N PHE A 590 1.38 -3.02 -13.57
CA PHE A 590 2.06 -3.97 -14.47
C PHE A 590 2.46 -5.27 -13.74
N PHE A 591 2.89 -5.18 -12.49
CA PHE A 591 3.25 -6.37 -11.71
C PHE A 591 2.03 -7.22 -11.31
N ASN A 592 0.87 -6.60 -11.07
CA ASN A 592 -0.31 -7.27 -10.51
C ASN A 592 -1.44 -7.53 -11.52
N TYR A 593 -1.48 -6.81 -12.63
CA TYR A 593 -2.56 -6.82 -13.64
C TYR A 593 -2.06 -7.11 -15.07
N GLY A 594 -0.75 -7.33 -15.23
CA GLY A 594 -0.18 -7.77 -16.48
C GLY A 594 -0.08 -6.71 -17.56
N ASP A 595 -0.10 -7.15 -18.81
CA ASP A 595 0.11 -6.27 -19.97
C ASP A 595 -1.10 -5.35 -20.22
N GLY A 596 -2.21 -5.56 -19.51
CA GLY A 596 -3.39 -4.70 -19.49
C GLY A 596 -3.31 -3.50 -18.53
N TYR A 597 -2.18 -3.30 -17.85
CA TYR A 597 -2.03 -2.30 -16.78
C TYR A 597 -2.39 -0.87 -17.19
N GLU A 598 -2.15 -0.45 -18.43
CA GLU A 598 -2.53 0.90 -18.89
C GLU A 598 -4.04 1.08 -18.94
N LEU A 599 -4.79 0.03 -19.29
CA LEU A 599 -6.25 0.06 -19.29
C LEU A 599 -6.82 0.07 -17.87
N VAL A 600 -6.13 -0.59 -16.93
CA VAL A 600 -6.45 -0.49 -15.50
C VAL A 600 -6.14 0.91 -14.98
N PHE A 601 -5.02 1.51 -15.37
CA PHE A 601 -4.67 2.89 -15.03
C PHE A 601 -5.73 3.88 -15.56
N ASP A 602 -6.10 3.78 -16.84
CA ASP A 602 -7.16 4.59 -17.44
C ASP A 602 -8.50 4.44 -16.72
N TYR A 603 -8.79 3.23 -16.21
CA TYR A 603 -9.95 2.96 -15.38
C TYR A 603 -9.87 3.69 -14.04
N LEU A 604 -8.74 3.64 -13.34
CA LEU A 604 -8.55 4.36 -12.08
C LEU A 604 -8.72 5.88 -12.26
N GLU A 605 -8.12 6.46 -13.30
CA GLU A 605 -8.31 7.89 -13.62
C GLU A 605 -9.77 8.21 -13.98
N LEU A 606 -10.47 7.30 -14.64
CA LEU A 606 -11.89 7.48 -14.96
C LEU A 606 -12.74 7.47 -13.69
N MET A 607 -12.50 6.53 -12.78
CA MET A 607 -13.21 6.47 -11.51
C MET A 607 -12.92 7.68 -10.63
N ASP A 608 -11.69 8.20 -10.67
CA ASP A 608 -11.30 9.44 -10.00
C ASP A 608 -12.11 10.65 -10.50
N ARG A 609 -12.27 10.79 -11.82
CA ARG A 609 -13.11 11.84 -12.44
C ARG A 609 -14.60 11.67 -12.17
N VAL A 610 -15.09 10.44 -12.04
CA VAL A 610 -16.48 10.16 -11.66
C VAL A 610 -16.73 10.54 -10.19
N ALA A 611 -15.71 10.42 -9.35
CA ALA A 611 -15.78 10.81 -7.94
C ALA A 611 -15.81 12.32 -7.72
N ASP A 612 -15.12 13.07 -8.58
CA ASP A 612 -14.99 14.54 -8.57
C ASP A 612 -16.28 15.27 -9.02
N GLY A 613 -17.45 14.83 -8.54
CA GLY A 613 -18.76 15.40 -8.84
C GLY A 613 -18.78 16.93 -8.68
N ASP A 614 -18.88 17.64 -9.81
CA ASP A 614 -18.94 19.09 -10.04
C ASP A 614 -18.06 20.02 -9.16
N GLY A 615 -17.02 19.49 -8.51
CA GLY A 615 -16.11 20.24 -7.62
C GLY A 615 -16.70 20.59 -6.24
N ASP A 616 -17.83 19.99 -5.86
CA ASP A 616 -18.45 20.23 -4.56
C ASP A 616 -17.66 19.54 -3.42
N CYS A 617 -17.69 20.10 -2.21
CA CYS A 617 -17.04 19.52 -1.03
C CYS A 617 -17.97 18.52 -0.33
N TRP A 618 -17.70 17.23 -0.46
CA TRP A 618 -18.46 16.16 0.16
C TRP A 618 -17.53 15.04 0.60
N ALA A 619 -18.03 14.24 1.53
CA ALA A 619 -17.51 12.97 1.99
C ALA A 619 -16.23 12.97 2.84
N GLY A 620 -16.35 12.35 4.02
CA GLY A 620 -15.22 11.91 4.85
C GLY A 620 -15.01 10.39 4.74
N ILE A 621 -14.11 9.87 5.59
CA ILE A 621 -13.76 8.44 5.65
C ILE A 621 -14.99 7.52 5.77
N PHE A 622 -16.03 7.93 6.51
CA PHE A 622 -17.25 7.15 6.75
C PHE A 622 -18.42 7.43 5.78
N SER A 623 -18.24 8.27 4.76
CA SER A 623 -19.37 8.65 3.90
C SER A 623 -19.70 7.56 2.87
N PRO A 624 -21.00 7.25 2.65
CA PRO A 624 -21.42 6.24 1.69
C PRO A 624 -21.19 6.69 0.23
N PRO A 625 -21.15 5.75 -0.73
CA PRO A 625 -20.79 6.06 -2.12
C PRO A 625 -21.67 7.07 -2.84
N MET A 626 -22.92 7.29 -2.39
CA MET A 626 -23.78 8.34 -2.96
C MET A 626 -23.28 9.77 -2.74
N TYR A 627 -22.41 9.98 -1.74
CA TYR A 627 -21.74 11.27 -1.51
C TYR A 627 -20.36 11.34 -2.13
N LYS A 628 -19.90 10.24 -2.73
CA LYS A 628 -18.54 10.10 -3.24
C LYS A 628 -18.51 9.90 -4.75
N LEU A 629 -19.59 9.44 -5.39
CA LEU A 629 -19.65 9.16 -6.81
C LEU A 629 -20.80 9.92 -7.47
N ASP A 630 -20.53 10.53 -8.63
CA ASP A 630 -21.57 11.03 -9.51
C ASP A 630 -22.15 9.87 -10.35
N PHE A 631 -23.29 9.33 -9.91
CA PHE A 631 -23.96 8.24 -10.62
C PHE A 631 -24.42 8.60 -12.04
N SER A 632 -24.63 9.89 -12.35
CA SER A 632 -24.99 10.33 -13.71
C SER A 632 -23.79 10.23 -14.64
N LYS A 633 -22.61 10.70 -14.19
CA LYS A 633 -21.34 10.53 -14.92
C LYS A 633 -20.98 9.06 -15.05
N LEU A 634 -21.10 8.29 -13.97
CA LEU A 634 -20.84 6.85 -14.00
C LEU A 634 -21.67 6.13 -15.06
N LYS A 635 -22.97 6.45 -15.13
CA LYS A 635 -23.88 5.89 -16.12
C LYS A 635 -23.49 6.28 -17.55
N ALA A 636 -23.05 7.53 -17.76
CA ALA A 636 -22.58 8.00 -19.07
C ALA A 636 -21.31 7.28 -19.53
N GLU A 637 -20.44 6.89 -18.59
CA GLU A 637 -19.15 6.23 -18.84
C GLU A 637 -19.23 4.70 -18.83
N LYS A 638 -20.43 4.11 -18.66
CA LYS A 638 -20.65 2.65 -18.59
C LYS A 638 -19.91 1.88 -19.68
N ASP A 639 -20.13 2.24 -20.95
CA ASP A 639 -19.60 1.48 -22.08
C ASP A 639 -18.07 1.57 -22.15
N ARG A 640 -17.50 2.72 -21.75
CA ARG A 640 -16.05 2.91 -21.65
C ARG A 640 -15.46 2.04 -20.55
N ILE A 641 -16.08 1.99 -19.37
CA ILE A 641 -15.65 1.14 -18.25
C ILE A 641 -15.66 -0.34 -18.67
N LEU A 642 -16.72 -0.79 -19.36
CA LEU A 642 -16.82 -2.17 -19.84
C LEU A 642 -15.77 -2.49 -20.92
N ALA A 643 -15.44 -1.54 -21.80
CA ALA A 643 -14.39 -1.70 -22.79
C ALA A 643 -12.98 -1.79 -22.16
N LEU A 644 -12.70 -0.95 -21.16
CA LEU A 644 -11.46 -1.01 -20.39
C LEU A 644 -11.31 -2.36 -19.69
N HIS A 645 -12.39 -2.85 -19.07
CA HIS A 645 -12.41 -4.15 -18.43
C HIS A 645 -12.06 -5.29 -19.39
N GLU A 646 -12.80 -5.40 -20.49
CA GLU A 646 -12.60 -6.47 -21.47
C GLU A 646 -11.20 -6.40 -22.10
N GLY A 647 -10.72 -5.19 -22.40
CA GLY A 647 -9.37 -4.99 -22.93
C GLY A 647 -8.29 -5.42 -21.94
N ALA A 648 -8.42 -5.04 -20.67
CA ALA A 648 -7.48 -5.42 -19.61
C ALA A 648 -7.45 -6.94 -19.44
N ARG A 649 -8.63 -7.58 -19.33
CA ARG A 649 -8.76 -9.04 -19.20
C ARG A 649 -8.10 -9.80 -20.34
N ARG A 650 -8.27 -9.32 -21.58
CA ARG A 650 -7.63 -9.95 -22.75
C ARG A 650 -6.11 -9.93 -22.66
N LEU A 651 -5.54 -8.91 -22.04
CA LEU A 651 -4.10 -8.74 -21.89
C LEU A 651 -3.53 -9.33 -20.58
N ALA A 652 -4.37 -9.94 -19.74
CA ALA A 652 -3.91 -10.67 -18.56
C ALA A 652 -2.99 -11.82 -18.97
N ARG A 653 -1.85 -11.93 -18.29
CA ARG A 653 -0.78 -12.90 -18.60
C ARG A 653 -0.99 -14.24 -17.91
N ASN A 654 -1.85 -14.30 -16.89
CA ASN A 654 -2.25 -15.53 -16.19
C ASN A 654 -3.66 -15.36 -15.61
N THR A 655 -4.19 -16.45 -15.06
CA THR A 655 -5.52 -16.52 -14.47
C THR A 655 -5.65 -15.61 -13.25
N TYR A 656 -4.61 -15.53 -12.42
CA TYR A 656 -4.58 -14.62 -11.28
C TYR A 656 -4.77 -13.15 -11.69
N GLU A 657 -4.05 -12.68 -12.71
CA GLU A 657 -4.18 -11.32 -13.22
C GLU A 657 -5.58 -11.07 -13.79
N GLU A 658 -6.17 -12.05 -14.48
CA GLU A 658 -7.55 -11.95 -14.98
C GLU A 658 -8.58 -11.84 -13.84
N GLU A 659 -8.44 -12.64 -12.78
CA GLU A 659 -9.28 -12.60 -11.57
C GLU A 659 -9.12 -11.27 -10.81
N MET A 660 -7.90 -10.74 -10.71
CA MET A 660 -7.63 -9.43 -10.12
C MET A 660 -8.34 -8.30 -10.89
N ILE A 661 -8.36 -8.38 -12.22
CA ILE A 661 -9.07 -7.43 -13.09
C ILE A 661 -10.59 -7.59 -12.89
N ASP A 662 -11.13 -8.80 -12.96
CA ASP A 662 -12.56 -9.09 -12.78
C ASP A 662 -13.06 -8.57 -11.43
N ALA A 663 -12.30 -8.82 -10.35
CA ALA A 663 -12.63 -8.36 -9.01
C ALA A 663 -12.58 -6.83 -8.88
N LEU A 664 -11.54 -6.17 -9.39
CA LEU A 664 -11.43 -4.70 -9.33
C LEU A 664 -12.60 -4.02 -10.07
N PHE A 665 -12.92 -4.47 -11.28
CA PHE A 665 -13.98 -3.85 -12.08
C PHE A 665 -15.38 -4.20 -11.58
N SER A 666 -15.54 -5.29 -10.80
CA SER A 666 -16.84 -5.68 -10.20
C SER A 666 -17.46 -4.56 -9.36
N PHE A 667 -16.65 -3.72 -8.71
CA PHE A 667 -17.11 -2.56 -7.94
C PHE A 667 -17.81 -1.51 -8.81
N SER A 668 -17.20 -1.13 -9.93
CA SER A 668 -17.84 -0.20 -10.86
C SER A 668 -19.10 -0.80 -11.49
N ARG A 669 -19.13 -2.11 -11.75
CA ARG A 669 -20.32 -2.82 -12.25
C ARG A 669 -21.46 -2.76 -11.24
N TYR A 670 -21.18 -2.93 -9.95
CA TYR A 670 -22.13 -2.75 -8.86
C TYR A 670 -22.68 -1.31 -8.82
N HIS A 671 -21.82 -0.30 -8.88
CA HIS A 671 -22.25 1.09 -8.90
C HIS A 671 -23.04 1.47 -10.17
N ILE A 672 -22.68 0.92 -11.33
CA ILE A 672 -23.46 1.09 -12.56
C ILE A 672 -24.84 0.47 -12.40
N ALA A 673 -24.96 -0.71 -11.77
CA ALA A 673 -26.25 -1.33 -11.48
C ALA A 673 -27.12 -0.40 -10.61
N ILE A 674 -26.56 0.22 -9.56
CA ILE A 674 -27.26 1.23 -8.76
C ILE A 674 -27.77 2.39 -9.64
N ALA A 675 -26.90 2.95 -10.48
CA ALA A 675 -27.22 4.08 -11.37
C ALA A 675 -28.25 3.74 -12.46
N THR A 676 -28.40 2.46 -12.81
CA THR A 676 -29.21 2.02 -13.96
C THR A 676 -30.42 1.18 -13.57
N HIS A 677 -30.70 0.96 -12.28
CA HIS A 677 -31.82 0.14 -11.81
C HIS A 677 -33.17 0.49 -12.47
N THR A 678 -33.55 1.77 -12.47
CA THR A 678 -34.82 2.18 -13.09
C THR A 678 -34.86 1.93 -14.59
N ASP A 679 -33.76 2.21 -15.29
CA ASP A 679 -33.73 2.19 -16.75
C ASP A 679 -33.49 0.80 -17.33
N MET A 680 -32.63 0.00 -16.70
CA MET A 680 -32.21 -1.32 -17.16
C MET A 680 -32.99 -2.46 -16.49
N TRP A 681 -33.29 -2.36 -15.19
CA TRP A 681 -34.04 -3.42 -14.50
C TRP A 681 -35.57 -3.23 -14.62
N LEU A 682 -36.10 -2.11 -14.14
CA LEU A 682 -37.54 -1.88 -14.08
C LEU A 682 -38.14 -1.69 -15.47
N ASN A 683 -37.50 -0.85 -16.30
CA ASN A 683 -38.02 -0.44 -17.61
C ASN A 683 -37.27 -1.05 -18.80
N GLY A 684 -36.14 -1.74 -18.56
CA GLY A 684 -35.24 -2.21 -19.61
C GLY A 684 -35.75 -3.44 -20.35
N SER A 685 -35.09 -3.72 -21.47
CA SER A 685 -35.29 -4.92 -22.29
C SER A 685 -34.89 -6.20 -21.55
N GLU A 686 -35.18 -7.37 -22.14
CA GLU A 686 -34.73 -8.66 -21.58
C GLU A 686 -33.19 -8.73 -21.51
N GLU A 687 -32.50 -8.15 -22.50
CA GLU A 687 -31.05 -8.05 -22.53
C GLU A 687 -30.50 -7.13 -21.43
N ASP A 688 -31.15 -5.98 -21.19
CA ASP A 688 -30.78 -5.06 -20.11
C ASP A 688 -30.93 -5.72 -18.74
N ARG A 689 -32.02 -6.47 -18.51
CA ARG A 689 -32.25 -7.21 -17.27
C ARG A 689 -31.26 -8.35 -17.07
N ALA A 690 -30.92 -9.07 -18.15
CA ALA A 690 -29.92 -10.13 -18.10
C ALA A 690 -28.53 -9.57 -17.77
N TRP A 691 -28.15 -8.45 -18.40
CA TRP A 691 -26.91 -7.74 -18.09
C TRP A 691 -26.91 -7.27 -16.62
N TYR A 692 -27.99 -6.62 -16.17
CA TYR A 692 -28.11 -6.12 -14.80
C TYR A 692 -27.89 -7.23 -13.78
N LYS A 693 -28.56 -8.37 -13.98
CA LYS A 693 -28.45 -9.53 -13.10
C LYS A 693 -27.04 -10.11 -13.06
N GLU A 694 -26.43 -10.36 -14.23
CA GLU A 694 -25.10 -10.97 -14.31
C GLU A 694 -24.03 -10.10 -13.63
N ASN A 695 -24.13 -8.78 -13.76
CA ASN A 695 -23.17 -7.85 -13.15
C ASN A 695 -23.28 -7.84 -11.62
N LEU A 696 -24.51 -7.86 -11.11
CA LEU A 696 -24.75 -7.88 -9.68
C LEU A 696 -24.37 -9.24 -9.06
N ASP A 697 -24.67 -10.34 -9.74
CA ASP A 697 -24.27 -11.70 -9.32
C ASP A 697 -22.74 -11.87 -9.40
N THR A 698 -22.08 -11.28 -10.39
CA THR A 698 -20.61 -11.23 -10.49
C THR A 698 -20.02 -10.48 -9.30
N PHE A 699 -20.55 -9.33 -8.93
CA PHE A 699 -20.10 -8.62 -7.73
C PHE A 699 -20.17 -9.47 -6.46
N VAL A 700 -21.26 -10.22 -6.25
CA VAL A 700 -21.37 -11.18 -5.12
C VAL A 700 -20.29 -12.23 -5.21
N ARG A 701 -20.12 -12.85 -6.38
CA ARG A 701 -19.19 -13.96 -6.58
C ARG A 701 -17.74 -13.54 -6.33
N GLU A 702 -17.29 -12.45 -6.94
CA GLU A 702 -15.90 -11.98 -6.83
C GLU A 702 -15.55 -11.43 -5.44
N ASN A 703 -16.56 -10.97 -4.69
CA ASN A 703 -16.37 -10.40 -3.35
C ASN A 703 -16.88 -11.32 -2.23
N GLN A 704 -17.14 -12.61 -2.52
CA GLN A 704 -17.65 -13.60 -1.56
C GLN A 704 -18.90 -13.12 -0.77
N GLY A 705 -19.73 -12.30 -1.42
CA GLY A 705 -20.91 -11.69 -0.82
C GLY A 705 -20.61 -10.59 0.21
N ALA A 706 -19.44 -9.98 0.20
CA ALA A 706 -19.09 -8.95 1.17
C ALA A 706 -19.63 -7.56 0.75
N ILE A 707 -20.87 -7.24 1.14
CA ILE A 707 -21.28 -5.84 1.36
C ILE A 707 -20.83 -5.52 2.79
N LEU A 708 -19.57 -5.08 2.91
CA LEU A 708 -18.90 -4.97 4.20
C LEU A 708 -19.48 -3.83 5.04
N TYR A 709 -19.64 -4.10 6.33
CA TYR A 709 -19.81 -3.09 7.36
C TYR A 709 -19.20 -3.60 8.66
N LEU A 710 -18.63 -2.69 9.44
CA LEU A 710 -17.99 -3.00 10.72
C LEU A 710 -19.01 -2.69 11.82
N ASP A 711 -19.25 -3.60 12.76
CA ASP A 711 -20.12 -3.33 13.91
C ASP A 711 -19.29 -2.75 15.08
N TRP A 712 -19.91 -1.90 15.91
CA TRP A 712 -19.28 -1.13 17.01
C TRP A 712 -18.52 -1.97 18.05
N GLY A 713 -18.69 -3.30 18.05
CA GLY A 713 -17.97 -4.22 18.93
C GLY A 713 -16.59 -4.68 18.43
N GLY A 714 -16.05 -4.09 17.34
CA GLY A 714 -14.75 -4.47 16.78
C GLY A 714 -14.72 -5.86 16.13
N ALA A 715 -15.88 -6.51 16.00
CA ALA A 715 -16.05 -7.74 15.25
C ALA A 715 -16.48 -7.39 13.83
N TRP A 716 -15.63 -7.71 12.84
CA TRP A 716 -15.99 -7.71 11.43
C TRP A 716 -17.20 -8.63 11.25
N LYS A 717 -18.37 -8.05 11.02
CA LYS A 717 -19.56 -8.83 10.68
C LYS A 717 -19.70 -8.77 9.16
N TYR A 718 -19.36 -9.87 8.51
CA TYR A 718 -19.93 -10.18 7.21
C TYR A 718 -21.45 -10.15 7.40
N THR A 719 -22.12 -9.12 6.90
CA THR A 719 -23.50 -9.36 6.47
C THR A 719 -23.30 -10.12 5.17
N PRO A 720 -23.62 -11.43 5.09
CA PRO A 720 -23.61 -12.09 3.81
C PRO A 720 -24.52 -11.25 2.92
N ALA A 721 -24.03 -10.79 1.78
CA ALA A 721 -24.91 -10.51 0.66
C ALA A 721 -25.82 -11.75 0.62
N PRO A 722 -27.15 -11.59 0.71
CA PRO A 722 -28.03 -12.74 0.62
C PRO A 722 -27.59 -13.55 -0.59
N GLY A 723 -27.61 -14.88 -0.48
CA GLY A 723 -27.12 -15.79 -1.53
C GLY A 723 -27.74 -15.56 -2.92
N SER A 724 -28.73 -14.65 -3.01
CA SER A 724 -29.17 -13.94 -4.20
C SER A 724 -29.65 -12.52 -3.82
N PHE A 725 -29.37 -11.50 -4.63
CA PHE A 725 -29.98 -10.18 -4.49
C PHE A 725 -31.49 -10.22 -4.80
N ASP A 726 -32.30 -9.42 -4.10
CA ASP A 726 -33.63 -9.07 -4.58
C ASP A 726 -33.48 -7.96 -5.61
N TYR A 727 -33.51 -8.33 -6.89
CA TYR A 727 -33.29 -7.40 -8.00
C TYR A 727 -34.36 -6.30 -8.10
N ASP A 728 -35.54 -6.50 -7.51
CA ASP A 728 -36.61 -5.49 -7.49
C ASP A 728 -36.31 -4.34 -6.52
N VAL A 729 -35.36 -4.51 -5.59
CA VAL A 729 -34.86 -3.47 -4.70
C VAL A 729 -33.59 -2.86 -5.30
N ASN A 730 -33.49 -1.53 -5.32
CA ASN A 730 -32.25 -0.88 -5.75
C ASN A 730 -31.12 -1.24 -4.78
N PRO A 731 -29.96 -1.75 -5.25
CA PRO A 731 -28.87 -2.17 -4.38
C PRO A 731 -28.34 -1.07 -3.45
N ILE A 732 -28.60 0.21 -3.75
CA ILE A 732 -28.26 1.33 -2.87
C ILE A 732 -28.90 1.22 -1.49
N GLU A 733 -30.10 0.63 -1.38
CA GLU A 733 -30.80 0.46 -0.12
C GLU A 733 -30.04 -0.48 0.85
N TRP A 734 -29.14 -1.29 0.31
CA TRP A 734 -28.38 -2.30 1.03
C TRP A 734 -27.07 -1.74 1.58
N MET A 735 -26.70 -0.54 1.13
CA MET A 735 -25.54 0.21 1.62
C MET A 735 -25.87 1.05 2.86
N HIS A 736 -27.15 1.21 3.18
CA HIS A 736 -27.60 1.80 4.44
C HIS A 736 -27.32 0.85 5.60
N CYS A 737 -26.13 0.97 6.16
CA CYS A 737 -25.82 0.30 7.40
C CYS A 737 -26.44 1.04 8.58
N ASN A 738 -27.07 0.26 9.45
CA ASN A 738 -27.59 0.58 10.79
C ASN A 738 -27.67 2.08 11.18
N PRO A 739 -28.86 2.64 11.38
CA PRO A 739 -29.06 3.98 11.95
C PRO A 739 -28.39 4.19 13.33
N ALA A 740 -28.01 3.11 14.03
CA ALA A 740 -27.21 3.21 15.26
C ALA A 740 -25.72 3.51 15.02
N MET A 741 -25.27 3.42 13.76
CA MET A 741 -23.89 3.71 13.35
C MET A 741 -23.73 5.03 12.61
N SER A 742 -24.84 5.64 12.18
CA SER A 742 -24.82 7.04 11.81
C SER A 742 -24.56 7.84 13.08
N TRP A 743 -23.34 8.35 13.25
CA TRP A 743 -23.02 9.54 14.06
C TRP A 743 -23.72 10.81 13.52
N ASP A 744 -24.75 10.62 12.71
CA ASP A 744 -25.14 11.42 11.56
C ASP A 744 -26.67 11.52 11.47
N SER A 745 -27.39 11.13 12.53
CA SER A 745 -28.86 11.27 12.60
C SER A 745 -29.34 12.72 12.69
N ASP A 746 -28.43 13.67 12.96
CA ASP A 746 -28.73 15.12 13.02
C ASP A 746 -28.35 15.88 11.73
N TYR A 747 -27.69 15.23 10.78
CA TYR A 747 -27.50 15.78 9.45
C TYR A 747 -28.65 15.26 8.58
N ASN A 748 -29.44 16.18 8.05
CA ASN A 748 -30.36 15.85 6.95
C ASN A 748 -29.50 15.51 5.73
N TYR A 749 -29.18 14.23 5.58
CA TYR A 749 -28.48 13.63 4.45
C TYR A 749 -29.39 13.32 3.28
#